data_AF-A0A2D4JAB8-F1
#
_entry.id   AF-A0A2D4JAB8-F1
#
_cell.length_a   1.000
_cell.length_b   1.000
_cell.length_c   1.000
_cell.angle_alpha   90.00
_cell.angle_beta   90.00
_cell.angle_gamma   90.00
#
_symmetry.space_group_name_H-M   'P 1'
#
loop_
_entity.id
_entity.type
_entity.pdbx_description
1 polymer ?
#
loop_
_entity_poly.entity_id
_entity_poly.type
_entity_poly.pdbx_seq_one_letter_code
_entity_poly.pdbx_strand_id
1 'polypeptide(L)'
;YLTIPNKYLLKDRQKLEEVLKPPLAYLFEDKTHSSHSSTVKDKAASEHIRVNRRCINVAPSRETPGELLLGKCGMYFVEDNASEIIENSSVHGETEPASFSWTFEEIKEVHKRWWQLRDNAVEIFLTNGRTLLLAFDNTKVRDDVYHNILTNNLPNLLEYGNITALTHLWYTGQITNFEYLTHLNKHAGRSFNDLMQYPVFPFILSDYTSETLDLNDPSVYRNLIKPIAVQSKEKEDRYVDTYKYLEEEYRKGAREDDPMPPVQPYHYGSHYSNSGTVLHFLVRMPPFTKMFLAYQDQSFDIPDRTFHSTNTTWRLSSYESMTDVKELIPEFFYLPEFLVNREGFDFGIRQNGERVNHVNLPPWARNDPRLFILIHRQALESDHVSQTICHWIDLVFGYKQKGKASVQAINVFHPATYFGMDVSAVEDPVQRRALETMIKTYGQTPRQLFHTAHVSRSKPMEGELPAAMGLLVQFAFRETREHTKEIVYPSPLPWIRGLKWGDYVGSPSAPDPFVCFSQPHGERFGSLQALPTRAICGLSRKFCLLMIYSKEQGVRSMHSTDIQWSAILSWGYADNILRLKSKQSEPPVNFIQSSQFHQVTSCAWVPDSCQLFTGSKCGVITAYMNRFTCSTPSEIDMESQMHLYGHTAEITSLLVCKPYSIMISVSKDGTCIIWDLNRLCYVQSLAGHKSPVTAVSASETTGDIATVCDSVGGGSDLRLWTVNGDLVGHVHCREIICSVAFSNQPEGISINVIAGGLENGVVRLWSTWDLKPVREITFSKSNKPIVSLTFSCDGHHLYTANNEGMVISWCRKDQQRLKLPMFYSFLSSYAAG
;
A
#
# COMPACT_ATOMS: atom_id res chain seq x y z
N TYR A 1 -3.01 -20.86 6.41
CA TYR A 1 -4.23 -21.19 5.63
C TYR A 1 -5.43 -21.18 6.57
N LEU A 2 -6.51 -20.50 6.16
CA LEU A 2 -7.61 -20.06 7.01
C LEU A 2 -8.41 -21.20 7.66
N THR A 3 -8.64 -21.08 8.96
CA THR A 3 -9.44 -22.00 9.80
C THR A 3 -10.85 -21.48 10.01
N ILE A 4 -11.56 -21.17 8.93
CA ILE A 4 -12.99 -20.85 8.99
C ILE A 4 -13.79 -22.16 8.87
N PRO A 5 -14.66 -22.49 9.85
CA PRO A 5 -15.47 -23.70 9.80
C PRO A 5 -16.32 -23.82 8.52
N ASN A 6 -16.43 -25.03 7.98
CA ASN A 6 -17.24 -25.33 6.78
C ASN A 6 -18.69 -24.81 6.87
N LYS A 7 -19.27 -24.69 8.07
CA LYS A 7 -20.63 -24.15 8.27
C LYS A 7 -20.82 -22.71 7.78
N TYR A 8 -19.75 -21.94 7.64
CA TYR A 8 -19.80 -20.56 7.14
C TYR A 8 -19.50 -20.46 5.64
N LEU A 9 -19.28 -21.58 4.96
CA LEU A 9 -18.96 -21.65 3.54
C LEU A 9 -20.13 -22.21 2.74
N LEU A 10 -20.26 -21.76 1.49
CA LEU A 10 -21.20 -22.32 0.52
C LEU A 10 -20.89 -23.82 0.29
N LYS A 11 -21.93 -24.62 0.02
CA LYS A 11 -21.81 -26.09 -0.10
C LYS A 11 -20.78 -26.55 -1.14
N ASP A 12 -20.64 -25.82 -2.24
CA ASP A 12 -19.66 -26.06 -3.31
C ASP A 12 -18.21 -25.70 -2.92
N ARG A 13 -18.03 -24.94 -1.84
CA ARG A 13 -16.75 -24.49 -1.30
C ARG A 13 -16.36 -25.16 0.01
N GLN A 14 -17.25 -25.96 0.57
CA GLN A 14 -16.96 -26.79 1.74
C GLN A 14 -15.90 -27.83 1.37
N LYS A 15 -14.86 -27.92 2.19
CA LYS A 15 -13.86 -28.99 2.04
C LYS A 15 -14.53 -30.31 2.42
N LEU A 16 -14.41 -31.34 1.58
CA LEU A 16 -14.77 -32.72 1.95
C LEU A 16 -14.01 -33.07 3.23
N GLU A 17 -14.70 -33.57 4.26
CA GLU A 17 -14.13 -33.83 5.60
C GLU A 17 -13.04 -34.92 5.64
N GLU A 18 -12.62 -35.48 4.50
CA GLU A 18 -11.46 -36.38 4.40
C GLU A 18 -10.24 -35.65 3.84
N VAL A 19 -9.54 -34.88 4.68
CA VAL A 19 -8.12 -34.63 4.44
C VAL A 19 -7.34 -35.68 5.20
N LEU A 20 -7.01 -36.79 4.53
CA LEU A 20 -5.79 -37.53 4.84
C LEU A 20 -4.66 -36.49 4.79
N LYS A 21 -4.18 -36.03 5.96
CA LYS A 21 -2.99 -35.17 6.02
C LYS A 21 -1.92 -35.85 5.15
N PRO A 22 -1.38 -35.17 4.12
CA PRO A 22 -0.33 -35.78 3.32
C PRO A 22 0.78 -36.26 4.25
N PRO A 23 1.37 -37.44 4.02
CA PRO A 23 2.47 -37.90 4.87
C PRO A 23 3.51 -36.78 4.93
N LEU A 24 3.97 -36.46 6.15
CA LEU A 24 4.87 -35.34 6.45
C LEU A 24 4.25 -33.92 6.52
N ALA A 25 2.92 -33.75 6.43
CA ALA A 25 2.28 -32.44 6.66
C ALA A 25 2.68 -31.82 8.02
N TYR A 26 2.94 -32.66 9.02
CA TYR A 26 3.42 -32.24 10.35
C TYR A 26 4.83 -31.63 10.36
N LEU A 27 5.63 -31.79 9.29
CA LEU A 27 6.92 -31.10 9.11
C LEU A 27 6.73 -29.65 8.63
N PHE A 28 5.57 -29.34 8.03
CA PHE A 28 5.21 -28.01 7.51
C PHE A 28 4.14 -27.32 8.36
N GLU A 29 3.49 -28.04 9.28
CA GLU A 29 2.68 -27.48 10.35
C GLU A 29 3.61 -26.84 11.38
N ASP A 30 3.84 -25.56 11.19
CA ASP A 30 4.61 -24.69 12.06
C ASP A 30 4.04 -24.70 13.50
N LYS A 31 4.54 -25.61 14.35
CA LYS A 31 4.51 -25.48 15.82
C LYS A 31 5.51 -24.40 16.28
N THR A 32 5.71 -23.34 15.49
CA THR A 32 6.78 -22.36 15.65
C THR A 32 6.45 -21.27 16.66
N HIS A 33 5.18 -21.06 17.03
CA HIS A 33 4.81 -20.00 17.98
C HIS A 33 5.36 -20.24 19.39
N SER A 34 5.35 -21.49 19.89
CA SER A 34 5.97 -21.80 21.19
C SER A 34 7.49 -21.63 21.13
N SER A 35 8.10 -22.05 20.02
CA SER A 35 9.54 -21.98 19.77
C SER A 35 10.04 -20.53 19.66
N HIS A 36 9.28 -19.68 18.98
CA HIS A 36 9.61 -18.26 18.81
C HIS A 36 9.47 -17.50 20.14
N SER A 37 8.40 -17.75 20.91
CA SER A 37 8.24 -17.16 22.25
C SER A 37 9.37 -17.59 23.20
N SER A 38 9.78 -18.86 23.18
CA SER A 38 10.97 -19.30 23.94
C SER A 38 12.25 -18.64 23.45
N THR A 39 12.45 -18.49 22.14
CA THR A 39 13.66 -17.85 21.58
C THR A 39 13.74 -16.38 21.95
N VAL A 40 12.62 -15.66 21.95
CA VAL A 40 12.56 -14.25 22.37
C VAL A 40 12.88 -14.13 23.86
N LYS A 41 12.35 -15.03 24.70
CA LYS A 41 12.66 -15.07 26.14
C LYS A 41 14.14 -15.38 26.39
N ASP A 42 14.71 -16.34 25.68
CA ASP A 42 16.12 -16.72 25.80
C ASP A 42 17.05 -15.57 25.36
N LYS A 43 16.72 -14.90 24.25
CA LYS A 43 17.45 -13.70 23.79
C LYS A 43 17.36 -12.56 24.79
N ALA A 44 16.17 -12.26 25.30
CA ALA A 44 15.97 -11.22 26.31
C ALA A 44 16.71 -11.55 27.61
N ALA A 45 16.78 -12.81 28.02
CA ALA A 45 17.53 -13.26 29.20
C ALA A 45 19.06 -13.21 29.00
N SER A 46 19.54 -13.35 27.76
CA SER A 46 20.97 -13.28 27.43
C SER A 46 21.54 -11.86 27.40
N GLU A 47 20.68 -10.84 27.34
CA GLU A 47 21.05 -9.43 27.22
C GLU A 47 20.80 -8.63 28.51
N HIS A 48 21.62 -7.62 28.78
CA HIS A 48 21.37 -6.70 29.89
C HIS A 48 20.20 -5.75 29.59
N ILE A 49 19.02 -6.04 30.15
CA ILE A 49 17.82 -5.21 30.05
C ILE A 49 17.98 -3.92 30.88
N ARG A 50 17.73 -2.77 30.27
CA ARG A 50 17.81 -1.44 30.90
C ARG A 50 16.47 -0.96 31.43
N VAL A 51 15.40 -1.25 30.71
CA VAL A 51 14.04 -0.83 31.04
C VAL A 51 13.11 -2.02 30.90
N ASN A 52 12.29 -2.24 31.93
CA ASN A 52 11.15 -3.15 31.89
C ASN A 52 9.88 -2.35 32.24
N ARG A 53 8.84 -2.45 31.40
CA ARG A 53 7.52 -1.88 31.65
C ARG A 53 6.43 -2.83 31.18
N ARG A 54 5.40 -3.01 32.01
CA ARG A 54 4.16 -3.66 31.57
C ARG A 54 3.44 -2.80 30.54
N CYS A 55 2.88 -3.46 29.53
CA CYS A 55 2.12 -2.83 28.48
C CYS A 55 1.14 -3.83 27.84
N ILE A 56 0.24 -3.31 27.03
CA ILE A 56 -0.68 -4.10 26.22
C ILE A 56 -0.28 -3.89 24.76
N ASN A 57 0.03 -4.98 24.06
CA ASN A 57 0.12 -4.95 22.61
C ASN A 57 -1.29 -4.93 22.02
N VAL A 58 -1.63 -3.85 21.35
CA VAL A 58 -2.93 -3.65 20.70
C VAL A 58 -2.76 -4.04 19.24
N ALA A 59 -3.36 -5.16 18.85
CA ALA A 59 -3.44 -5.61 17.47
C ALA A 59 -4.91 -5.68 17.03
N PRO A 60 -5.21 -5.67 15.71
CA PRO A 60 -6.59 -5.59 15.24
C PRO A 60 -7.48 -6.70 15.81
N SER A 61 -6.93 -7.91 15.90
CA SER A 61 -7.66 -9.12 16.31
C SER A 61 -7.68 -9.36 17.82
N ARG A 62 -6.68 -8.84 18.56
CA ARG A 62 -6.49 -9.16 19.98
C ARG A 62 -5.67 -8.08 20.69
N GLU A 63 -6.03 -7.83 21.95
CA GLU A 63 -5.21 -7.08 22.91
C GLU A 63 -4.46 -8.08 23.80
N THR A 64 -3.12 -8.03 23.78
CA THR A 64 -2.26 -8.99 24.49
C THR A 64 -1.48 -8.30 25.60
N PRO A 65 -1.73 -8.62 26.89
CA PRO A 65 -0.93 -8.09 27.99
C PRO A 65 0.46 -8.74 28.03
N GLY A 66 1.48 -7.96 28.39
CA GLY A 66 2.84 -8.45 28.51
C GLY A 66 3.83 -7.39 29.00
N GLU A 67 5.11 -7.72 28.88
CA GLU A 67 6.22 -6.86 29.28
C GLU A 67 7.02 -6.39 28.06
N LEU A 68 7.29 -5.09 28.01
CA LEU A 68 8.24 -4.47 27.09
C LEU A 68 9.60 -4.36 27.77
N LEU A 69 10.60 -4.99 27.15
CA LEU A 69 11.98 -5.01 27.60
C LEU A 69 12.85 -4.24 26.61
N LEU A 70 13.56 -3.21 27.08
CA LEU A 70 14.55 -2.47 26.28
C LEU A 70 15.95 -2.96 26.66
N GLY A 71 16.61 -3.64 25.72
CA GLY A 71 18.00 -4.08 25.82
C GLY A 71 19.00 -2.99 25.40
N LYS A 72 20.24 -3.39 25.14
CA LYS A 72 21.31 -2.55 24.59
C LYS A 72 21.28 -2.51 23.06
N CYS A 73 20.92 -3.62 22.42
CA CYS A 73 20.96 -3.83 20.97
C CYS A 73 19.55 -3.90 20.34
N GLY A 74 18.52 -4.13 21.15
CA GLY A 74 17.16 -4.23 20.67
C GLY A 74 16.09 -4.14 21.74
N MET A 75 14.86 -4.43 21.33
CA MET A 75 13.64 -4.37 22.12
C MET A 75 12.88 -5.69 22.00
N TYR A 76 12.18 -6.05 23.06
CA TYR A 76 11.47 -7.33 23.16
C TYR A 76 10.09 -7.10 23.78
N PHE A 77 9.06 -7.68 23.19
CA PHE A 77 7.75 -7.83 23.84
C PHE A 77 7.56 -9.29 24.22
N VAL A 78 7.22 -9.52 25.50
CA VAL A 78 7.01 -10.84 26.06
C VAL A 78 5.60 -10.91 26.60
N GLU A 79 4.74 -11.76 26.01
CA GLU A 79 3.40 -12.02 26.53
C GLU A 79 3.46 -12.58 27.96
N ASP A 80 2.52 -12.15 28.79
CA ASP A 80 2.28 -12.74 30.10
C ASP A 80 1.74 -14.18 29.89
N ASN A 81 2.55 -15.20 30.21
CA ASN A 81 2.11 -16.59 30.21
C ASN A 81 1.12 -16.83 31.37
N ALA A 82 -0.13 -16.40 31.24
CA ALA A 82 -1.19 -16.79 32.16
C ALA A 82 -1.69 -18.19 31.77
N SER A 83 -1.10 -19.23 32.36
CA SER A 83 -1.52 -20.62 32.22
C SER A 83 -2.92 -20.94 32.79
N GLU A 84 -3.85 -19.99 32.94
CA GLU A 84 -5.15 -20.24 33.61
C GLU A 84 -6.40 -19.54 33.04
N ILE A 85 -6.37 -18.93 31.85
CA ILE A 85 -7.61 -18.35 31.28
C ILE A 85 -7.83 -18.83 29.83
N ILE A 86 -8.60 -19.93 29.75
CA ILE A 86 -9.38 -20.45 28.61
C ILE A 86 -8.64 -21.41 27.65
N GLU A 87 -8.73 -22.71 27.96
CA GLU A 87 -8.52 -23.85 27.04
C GLU A 87 -9.56 -23.94 25.89
N ASN A 88 -10.42 -22.94 25.66
CA ASN A 88 -11.48 -22.98 24.63
C ASN A 88 -11.25 -22.12 23.38
N SER A 89 -10.05 -21.63 23.10
CA SER A 89 -9.79 -20.90 21.83
C SER A 89 -8.46 -21.22 21.18
N SER A 90 -8.07 -22.50 21.13
CA SER A 90 -6.97 -22.96 20.27
C SER A 90 -7.40 -23.00 18.78
N VAL A 91 -7.90 -21.88 18.26
CA VAL A 91 -8.19 -21.75 16.82
C VAL A 91 -6.88 -21.44 16.11
N HIS A 92 -6.20 -22.52 15.73
CA HIS A 92 -4.97 -22.55 14.93
C HIS A 92 -5.12 -21.64 13.70
N GLY A 93 -4.16 -20.75 13.44
CA GLY A 93 -4.13 -19.92 12.23
C GLY A 93 -3.90 -18.42 12.45
N GLU A 94 -3.40 -17.99 13.62
CA GLU A 94 -3.06 -16.59 13.86
C GLU A 94 -1.64 -16.29 13.35
N THR A 95 -1.53 -15.29 12.49
CA THR A 95 -0.28 -14.92 11.78
C THR A 95 0.69 -14.11 12.63
N GLU A 96 0.28 -13.57 13.78
CA GLU A 96 1.15 -12.74 14.61
C GLU A 96 1.72 -13.52 15.80
N PRO A 97 3.05 -13.51 15.99
CA PRO A 97 3.67 -14.18 17.12
C PRO A 97 3.32 -13.45 18.42
N ALA A 98 2.98 -14.21 19.47
CA ALA A 98 2.60 -13.67 20.77
C ALA A 98 3.72 -12.87 21.47
N SER A 99 4.97 -13.23 21.22
CA SER A 99 6.17 -12.51 21.66
C SER A 99 7.04 -12.22 20.45
N PHE A 100 7.68 -11.06 20.41
CA PHE A 100 8.48 -10.61 19.26
C PHE A 100 9.68 -9.78 19.73
N SER A 101 10.70 -9.70 18.88
CA SER A 101 11.95 -8.96 19.13
C SER A 101 12.33 -8.14 17.90
N TRP A 102 12.84 -6.94 18.11
CA TRP A 102 13.27 -6.05 17.03
C TRP A 102 14.56 -5.33 17.42
N THR A 103 15.35 -4.97 16.41
CA THR A 103 16.57 -4.19 16.63
C THR A 103 16.27 -2.70 16.56
N PHE A 104 17.12 -1.88 17.17
CA PHE A 104 17.00 -0.42 17.05
C PHE A 104 17.21 0.09 15.61
N GLU A 105 17.93 -0.69 14.79
CA GLU A 105 18.11 -0.40 13.36
C GLU A 105 16.80 -0.57 12.59
N GLU A 106 15.88 -1.44 13.00
CA GLU A 106 14.60 -1.66 12.31
C GLU A 106 13.58 -0.53 12.55
N ILE A 107 13.79 0.34 13.54
CA ILE A 107 12.84 1.40 13.88
C ILE A 107 12.94 2.56 12.88
N LYS A 108 11.84 2.79 12.15
CA LYS A 108 11.67 3.87 11.18
C LYS A 108 11.01 5.11 11.80
N GLU A 109 9.95 4.93 12.60
CA GLU A 109 9.22 6.03 13.24
C GLU A 109 8.68 5.61 14.62
N VAL A 110 8.51 6.58 15.54
CA VAL A 110 7.97 6.33 16.89
C VAL A 110 7.02 7.46 17.27
N HIS A 111 5.73 7.16 17.44
CA HIS A 111 4.68 8.16 17.65
C HIS A 111 3.94 7.98 18.97
N LYS A 112 3.65 9.09 19.64
CA LYS A 112 2.70 9.14 20.75
C LYS A 112 1.27 8.97 20.24
N ARG A 113 0.50 8.07 20.85
CA ARG A 113 -0.87 7.71 20.46
C ARG A 113 -1.84 7.75 21.63
N TRP A 114 -3.12 7.85 21.26
CA TRP A 114 -4.22 7.64 22.16
C TRP A 114 -4.66 6.18 22.12
N TRP A 115 -5.07 5.66 23.27
CA TRP A 115 -5.79 4.38 23.34
C TRP A 115 -6.94 4.56 24.33
N GLN A 116 -8.16 4.17 23.91
CA GLN A 116 -9.40 4.38 24.67
C GLN A 116 -9.58 5.85 25.13
N LEU A 117 -9.30 6.80 24.23
CA LEU A 117 -9.35 8.26 24.48
C LEU A 117 -8.40 8.77 25.60
N ARG A 118 -7.36 8.00 25.95
CA ARG A 118 -6.31 8.41 26.90
C ARG A 118 -4.97 8.54 26.19
N ASP A 119 -4.16 9.52 26.60
CA ASP A 119 -2.83 9.75 26.03
C ASP A 119 -1.78 8.84 26.67
N ASN A 120 -1.88 7.53 26.41
CA ASN A 120 -1.10 6.49 27.10
C ASN A 120 -0.51 5.42 26.18
N ALA A 121 -0.48 5.62 24.86
CA ALA A 121 0.08 4.64 23.92
C ALA A 121 1.27 5.18 23.11
N VAL A 122 2.08 4.26 22.56
CA VAL A 122 3.14 4.51 21.59
C VAL A 122 2.96 3.58 20.40
N GLU A 123 3.08 4.11 19.19
CA GLU A 123 3.11 3.32 17.96
C GLU A 123 4.49 3.38 17.33
N ILE A 124 5.06 2.21 17.02
CA ILE A 124 6.39 2.05 16.43
C ILE A 124 6.22 1.53 14.99
N PHE A 125 6.83 2.20 14.03
CA PHE A 125 6.85 1.81 12.62
C PHE A 125 8.22 1.25 12.29
N LEU A 126 8.25 0.06 11.68
CA LEU A 126 9.48 -0.62 11.32
C LEU A 126 9.81 -0.44 9.82
N THR A 127 11.08 -0.62 9.45
CA THR A 127 11.55 -0.51 8.05
C THR A 127 10.94 -1.57 7.12
N ASN A 128 10.49 -2.69 7.67
CA ASN A 128 9.82 -3.77 6.95
C ASN A 128 8.30 -3.55 6.74
N GLY A 129 7.78 -2.37 7.10
CA GLY A 129 6.37 -2.01 6.95
C GLY A 129 5.45 -2.47 8.11
N ARG A 130 5.95 -3.23 9.09
CA ARG A 130 5.17 -3.59 10.28
C ARG A 130 5.02 -2.40 11.23
N THR A 131 3.92 -2.42 11.98
CA THR A 131 3.59 -1.40 12.99
C THR A 131 3.20 -2.08 14.29
N LEU A 132 3.57 -1.49 15.43
CA LEU A 132 3.29 -2.01 16.76
C LEU A 132 2.65 -0.91 17.60
N LEU A 133 1.46 -1.14 18.15
CA LEU A 133 0.78 -0.21 19.05
C LEU A 133 0.84 -0.76 20.48
N LEU A 134 1.59 -0.09 21.35
CA LEU A 134 1.77 -0.46 22.75
C LEU A 134 1.07 0.55 23.66
N ALA A 135 0.10 0.08 24.45
CA ALA A 135 -0.62 0.88 25.43
C ALA A 135 -0.05 0.66 26.85
N PHE A 136 0.06 1.74 27.63
CA PHE A 136 0.62 1.76 28.98
C PHE A 136 -0.40 2.26 30.00
N ASP A 137 -0.13 2.07 31.29
CA ASP A 137 -1.06 2.43 32.36
C ASP A 137 -1.39 3.93 32.38
N ASN A 138 -0.42 4.80 32.10
CA ASN A 138 -0.59 6.24 32.15
C ASN A 138 0.41 7.00 31.26
N THR A 139 0.14 8.29 31.07
CA THR A 139 0.92 9.21 30.25
C THR A 139 2.38 9.32 30.70
N LYS A 140 2.66 9.26 32.01
CA LYS A 140 4.04 9.35 32.53
C LYS A 140 4.87 8.14 32.12
N VAL A 141 4.33 6.93 32.29
CA VAL A 141 5.00 5.69 31.86
C VAL A 141 5.21 5.69 30.35
N ARG A 142 4.22 6.12 29.58
CA ARG A 142 4.32 6.30 28.13
C ARG A 142 5.46 7.24 27.76
N ASP A 143 5.54 8.42 28.39
CA ASP A 143 6.58 9.41 28.13
C ASP A 143 7.98 8.90 28.49
N ASP A 144 8.11 8.18 29.61
CA ASP A 144 9.36 7.54 30.02
C ASP A 144 9.81 6.51 28.98
N VAL A 145 8.93 5.61 28.52
CA VAL A 145 9.25 4.60 27.50
C VAL A 145 9.62 5.28 26.19
N TYR A 146 8.82 6.25 25.74
CA TYR A 146 9.08 7.01 24.52
C TYR A 146 10.46 7.67 24.57
N HIS A 147 10.82 8.31 25.69
CA HIS A 147 12.13 8.91 25.86
C HIS A 147 13.26 7.87 25.84
N ASN A 148 13.08 6.75 26.54
CA ASN A 148 14.07 5.67 26.57
C ASN A 148 14.29 4.99 25.21
N ILE A 149 13.28 4.94 24.33
CA ILE A 149 13.45 4.45 22.97
C ILE A 149 14.33 5.43 22.19
N LEU A 150 14.00 6.73 22.23
CA LEU A 150 14.69 7.77 21.46
C LEU A 150 16.11 8.10 21.94
N THR A 151 16.49 7.73 23.16
CA THR A 151 17.88 7.89 23.64
C THR A 151 18.84 6.84 23.07
N ASN A 152 18.32 5.77 22.44
CA ASN A 152 19.16 4.79 21.76
C ASN A 152 19.59 5.28 20.36
N ASN A 153 20.59 4.62 19.78
CA ASN A 153 20.99 4.89 18.41
C ASN A 153 19.97 4.28 17.44
N LEU A 154 19.10 5.12 16.89
CA LEU A 154 18.06 4.75 15.92
C LEU A 154 18.48 5.24 14.52
N PRO A 155 19.33 4.49 13.79
CA PRO A 155 19.96 5.01 12.58
C PRO A 155 18.96 5.19 11.42
N ASN A 156 17.78 4.56 11.47
CA ASN A 156 16.71 4.65 10.47
C ASN A 156 15.54 5.56 10.88
N LEU A 157 15.66 6.26 12.01
CA LEU A 157 14.58 7.13 12.52
C LEU A 157 14.36 8.33 11.60
N LEU A 158 13.11 8.53 11.18
CA LEU A 158 12.69 9.68 10.39
C LEU A 158 12.14 10.79 11.29
N GLU A 159 12.40 12.05 10.88
CA GLU A 159 11.73 13.19 11.50
C GLU A 159 10.24 13.18 11.15
N TYR A 160 9.43 13.09 12.20
CA TYR A 160 7.97 13.13 12.12
C TYR A 160 7.42 14.44 12.69
N GLY A 161 6.34 14.95 12.09
CA GLY A 161 5.52 16.01 12.72
C GLY A 161 5.40 17.32 11.95
N ASN A 162 6.05 17.48 10.78
CA ASN A 162 5.92 18.73 10.01
C ASN A 162 4.69 18.71 9.09
N ILE A 163 3.50 18.83 9.70
CA ILE A 163 2.20 18.91 9.00
C ILE A 163 2.19 20.11 8.03
N THR A 164 2.85 21.21 8.35
CA THR A 164 2.96 22.38 7.49
C THR A 164 3.71 22.07 6.19
N ALA A 165 4.82 21.33 6.26
CA ALA A 165 5.55 20.89 5.08
C ALA A 165 4.71 19.93 4.22
N LEU A 166 4.01 18.97 4.85
CA LEU A 166 3.09 18.07 4.15
C LEU A 166 1.97 18.83 3.43
N THR A 167 1.37 19.81 4.11
CA THR A 167 0.32 20.65 3.54
C THR A 167 0.83 21.46 2.35
N HIS A 168 2.07 21.95 2.41
CA HIS A 168 2.70 22.64 1.28
C HIS A 168 2.98 21.70 0.09
N LEU A 169 3.46 20.47 0.33
CA LEU A 169 3.65 19.48 -0.73
C LEU A 169 2.33 19.12 -1.42
N TRP A 170 1.26 18.92 -0.65
CA TRP A 170 -0.07 18.67 -1.18
C TRP A 170 -0.60 19.88 -1.96
N TYR A 171 -0.50 21.07 -1.38
CA TYR A 171 -0.92 22.32 -2.01
C TYR A 171 -0.20 22.58 -3.36
N THR A 172 1.10 22.28 -3.42
CA THR A 172 1.89 22.39 -4.66
C THR A 172 1.70 21.20 -5.62
N GLY A 173 0.96 20.17 -5.22
CA GLY A 173 0.63 19.00 -6.03
C GLY A 173 1.73 17.96 -6.17
N GLN A 174 2.72 17.96 -5.28
CA GLN A 174 3.78 16.95 -5.23
C GLN A 174 3.33 15.62 -4.62
N ILE A 175 2.29 15.65 -3.76
CA ILE A 175 1.63 14.45 -3.22
C ILE A 175 0.14 14.46 -3.60
N THR A 176 -0.42 13.26 -3.74
CA THR A 176 -1.82 13.00 -4.08
C THR A 176 -2.77 13.32 -2.92
N ASN A 177 -4.06 13.45 -3.21
CA ASN A 177 -5.08 13.66 -2.17
C ASN A 177 -5.13 12.47 -1.21
N PHE A 178 -5.00 11.25 -1.69
CA PHE A 178 -4.97 10.04 -0.84
C PHE A 178 -3.74 9.94 0.05
N GLU A 179 -2.55 10.24 -0.47
CA GLU A 179 -1.34 10.29 0.36
C GLU A 179 -1.51 11.33 1.46
N TYR A 180 -2.02 12.51 1.10
CA TYR A 180 -2.28 13.57 2.06
C TYR A 180 -3.29 13.15 3.14
N LEU A 181 -4.42 12.55 2.75
CA LEU A 181 -5.41 12.00 3.69
C LEU A 181 -4.83 10.90 4.59
N THR A 182 -3.97 10.05 4.04
CA THR A 182 -3.29 8.99 4.81
C THR A 182 -2.37 9.61 5.86
N HIS A 183 -1.60 10.63 5.48
CA HIS A 183 -0.76 11.37 6.43
C HIS A 183 -1.58 12.12 7.48
N LEU A 184 -2.69 12.76 7.12
CA LEU A 184 -3.58 13.43 8.09
C LEU A 184 -4.16 12.43 9.09
N ASN A 185 -4.64 11.27 8.63
CA ASN A 185 -5.11 10.20 9.52
C ASN A 185 -3.99 9.77 10.49
N LYS A 186 -2.78 9.52 9.99
CA LYS A 186 -1.62 9.15 10.80
C LYS A 186 -1.26 10.22 11.84
N HIS A 187 -1.29 11.50 11.46
CA HIS A 187 -1.06 12.64 12.36
C HIS A 187 -2.17 12.81 13.40
N ALA A 188 -3.41 12.50 13.02
CA ALA A 188 -4.57 12.55 13.90
C ALA A 188 -4.64 11.37 14.89
N GLY A 189 -3.66 10.47 14.88
CA GLY A 189 -3.55 9.34 15.79
C GLY A 189 -4.31 8.08 15.32
N ARG A 190 -4.80 8.06 14.07
CA ARG A 190 -5.45 6.88 13.49
C ARG A 190 -4.43 5.79 13.23
N SER A 191 -4.84 4.54 13.42
CA SER A 191 -4.02 3.35 13.28
C SER A 191 -4.82 2.19 12.71
N PHE A 192 -4.17 1.32 11.93
CA PHE A 192 -4.74 0.06 11.50
C PHE A 192 -4.76 -0.99 12.63
N ASN A 193 -3.95 -0.82 13.67
CA ASN A 193 -3.86 -1.74 14.80
C ASN A 193 -5.07 -1.67 15.75
N ASP A 194 -5.76 -0.52 15.78
CA ASP A 194 -6.96 -0.31 16.59
C ASP A 194 -8.14 0.03 15.66
N LEU A 195 -9.08 -0.91 15.51
CA LEU A 195 -10.26 -0.73 14.65
C LEU A 195 -11.19 0.40 15.12
N MET A 196 -11.14 0.81 16.38
CA MET A 196 -11.89 1.97 16.88
C MET A 196 -11.28 3.30 16.44
N GLN A 197 -10.01 3.29 16.05
CA GLN A 197 -9.23 4.42 15.55
C GLN A 197 -8.78 4.19 14.11
N TYR A 198 -9.58 3.46 13.33
CA TYR A 198 -9.27 3.19 11.92
C TYR A 198 -9.19 4.49 11.11
N PRO A 199 -8.32 4.54 10.07
CA PRO A 199 -8.29 5.68 9.15
C PRO A 199 -9.65 5.92 8.47
N VAL A 200 -9.98 7.19 8.28
CA VAL A 200 -11.28 7.62 7.73
C VAL A 200 -11.06 8.37 6.42
N PHE A 201 -11.87 8.05 5.42
CA PHE A 201 -11.89 8.68 4.10
C PHE A 201 -13.33 9.14 3.75
N PRO A 202 -13.49 10.23 2.98
CA PRO A 202 -14.81 10.69 2.57
C PRO A 202 -15.44 9.77 1.51
N PHE A 203 -16.77 9.68 1.51
CA PHE A 203 -17.48 9.41 0.24
C PHE A 203 -17.17 10.51 -0.78
N ILE A 204 -16.77 10.12 -1.98
CA ILE A 204 -16.44 11.07 -3.07
C ILE A 204 -17.57 11.17 -4.10
N LEU A 205 -18.06 10.02 -4.56
CA LEU A 205 -19.15 9.96 -5.53
C LEU A 205 -20.51 9.93 -4.83
N SER A 206 -21.53 10.41 -5.53
CA SER A 206 -22.94 10.38 -5.11
C SER A 206 -23.81 9.51 -6.04
N ASP A 207 -23.35 9.23 -7.27
CA ASP A 207 -24.07 8.42 -8.24
C ASP A 207 -23.59 6.96 -8.30
N TYR A 208 -24.42 6.09 -7.73
CA TYR A 208 -24.23 4.63 -7.71
C TYR A 208 -25.31 3.90 -8.53
N THR A 209 -26.05 4.61 -9.39
CA THR A 209 -27.23 4.09 -10.10
C THR A 209 -27.13 4.16 -11.62
N SER A 210 -26.40 5.14 -12.17
CA SER A 210 -26.31 5.33 -13.62
C SER A 210 -25.45 4.25 -14.32
N GLU A 211 -25.76 3.99 -15.59
CA GLU A 211 -24.94 3.13 -16.48
C GLU A 211 -23.67 3.81 -17.00
N THR A 212 -23.70 5.15 -17.05
CA THR A 212 -22.59 5.99 -17.49
C THR A 212 -22.22 6.97 -16.40
N LEU A 213 -20.94 7.30 -16.29
CA LEU A 213 -20.45 8.26 -15.29
C LEU A 213 -19.59 9.33 -15.99
N ASP A 214 -19.84 10.61 -15.70
CA ASP A 214 -19.00 11.71 -16.17
C ASP A 214 -18.28 12.37 -15.00
N LEU A 215 -16.98 12.11 -14.87
CA LEU A 215 -16.15 12.67 -13.81
C LEU A 215 -15.92 14.19 -13.97
N ASN A 216 -16.32 14.79 -15.08
CA ASN A 216 -16.28 16.24 -15.24
C ASN A 216 -17.55 16.94 -14.75
N ASP A 217 -18.65 16.19 -14.52
CA ASP A 217 -19.90 16.74 -14.01
C ASP A 217 -19.81 16.89 -12.48
N PRO A 218 -19.95 18.11 -11.91
CA PRO A 218 -19.98 18.29 -10.46
C PRO A 218 -21.14 17.55 -9.75
N SER A 219 -22.21 17.19 -10.47
CA SER A 219 -23.39 16.55 -9.88
C SER A 219 -23.14 15.13 -9.36
N VAL A 220 -22.16 14.42 -9.95
CA VAL A 220 -21.81 13.04 -9.56
C VAL A 220 -20.96 12.98 -8.29
N TYR A 221 -20.52 14.14 -7.78
CA TYR A 221 -19.73 14.25 -6.56
C TYR A 221 -20.60 14.56 -5.36
N ARG A 222 -20.19 14.05 -4.20
CA ARG A 222 -20.74 14.43 -2.91
C ARG A 222 -20.43 15.89 -2.60
N ASN A 223 -21.34 16.56 -1.90
CA ASN A 223 -21.02 17.85 -1.29
C ASN A 223 -20.12 17.70 -0.06
N LEU A 224 -18.81 17.90 -0.25
CA LEU A 224 -17.77 17.79 0.78
C LEU A 224 -17.81 18.93 1.83
N ILE A 225 -18.62 19.97 1.63
CA ILE A 225 -18.86 21.02 2.63
C ILE A 225 -19.69 20.49 3.80
N LYS A 226 -20.48 19.44 3.55
CA LYS A 226 -21.46 18.89 4.49
C LYS A 226 -21.05 17.51 5.02
N PRO A 227 -21.36 17.18 6.29
CA PRO A 227 -21.28 15.82 6.82
C PRO A 227 -22.13 14.82 6.02
N ILE A 228 -21.84 13.52 6.16
CA ILE A 228 -22.47 12.49 5.32
C ILE A 228 -23.99 12.42 5.53
N ALA A 229 -24.46 12.58 6.77
CA ALA A 229 -25.87 12.44 7.12
C ALA A 229 -26.79 13.57 6.60
N VAL A 230 -26.20 14.68 6.13
CA VAL A 230 -26.92 15.91 5.75
C VAL A 230 -26.65 16.31 4.31
N GLN A 231 -26.61 15.32 3.42
CA GLN A 231 -26.52 15.58 1.97
C GLN A 231 -27.86 16.07 1.39
N SER A 232 -28.98 15.77 2.06
CA SER A 232 -30.32 16.27 1.71
C SER A 232 -30.80 17.33 2.71
N LYS A 233 -31.54 18.32 2.20
CA LYS A 233 -32.05 19.44 3.02
C LYS A 233 -33.05 18.98 4.08
N GLU A 234 -33.87 17.98 3.78
CA GLU A 234 -34.88 17.44 4.72
C GLU A 234 -34.24 16.85 5.99
N LYS A 235 -33.03 16.28 5.87
CA LYS A 235 -32.28 15.74 7.02
C LYS A 235 -31.66 16.82 7.89
N GLU A 236 -31.23 17.93 7.29
CA GLU A 236 -30.61 19.06 8.02
C GLU A 236 -31.53 19.56 9.13
N ASP A 237 -32.76 19.90 8.78
CA ASP A 237 -33.74 20.46 9.71
C ASP A 237 -33.96 19.50 10.91
N ARG A 238 -34.02 18.20 10.63
CA ARG A 238 -34.29 17.18 11.64
C ARG A 238 -33.13 16.99 12.63
N TYR A 239 -31.87 17.02 12.16
CA TYR A 239 -30.70 16.98 13.04
C TYR A 239 -30.56 18.26 13.86
N VAL A 240 -30.85 19.41 13.25
CA VAL A 240 -30.87 20.70 13.97
C VAL A 240 -31.93 20.71 15.06
N ASP A 241 -33.13 20.19 14.80
CA ASP A 241 -34.20 20.10 15.80
C ASP A 241 -33.85 19.14 16.94
N THR A 242 -33.20 18.01 16.62
CA THR A 242 -32.70 17.06 17.63
C THR A 242 -31.68 17.71 18.55
N TYR A 243 -30.74 18.49 17.99
CA TYR A 243 -29.75 19.23 18.76
C TYR A 243 -30.41 20.26 19.69
N LYS A 244 -31.36 21.05 19.18
CA LYS A 244 -32.09 22.06 19.97
C LYS A 244 -32.85 21.42 21.13
N TYR A 245 -33.53 20.30 20.89
CA TYR A 245 -34.23 19.55 21.94
C TYR A 245 -33.26 19.10 23.05
N LEU A 246 -32.12 18.51 22.68
CA LEU A 246 -31.10 18.09 23.65
C LEU A 246 -30.47 19.29 24.38
N GLU A 247 -30.31 20.43 23.72
CA GLU A 247 -29.79 21.65 24.33
C GLU A 247 -30.76 22.19 25.40
N GLU A 248 -32.07 22.14 25.13
CA GLU A 248 -33.11 22.52 26.08
C GLU A 248 -33.14 21.58 27.29
N GLU A 249 -33.08 20.27 27.08
CA GLU A 249 -33.02 19.31 28.19
C GLU A 249 -31.73 19.45 29.00
N TYR A 250 -30.58 19.64 28.35
CA TYR A 250 -29.31 19.89 29.04
C TYR A 250 -29.36 21.15 29.90
N ARG A 251 -30.05 22.21 29.43
CA ARG A 251 -30.26 23.45 30.18
C ARG A 251 -31.16 23.28 31.40
N LYS A 252 -32.12 22.34 31.36
CA LYS A 252 -33.02 22.03 32.48
C LYS A 252 -32.32 21.30 33.64
N GLY A 253 -31.12 20.74 33.41
CA GLY A 253 -30.32 20.08 34.45
C GLY A 253 -30.85 18.69 34.84
N ALA A 254 -30.18 18.05 35.81
CA ALA A 254 -30.58 16.72 36.30
C ALA A 254 -31.92 16.80 37.04
N ARG A 255 -32.87 15.92 36.67
CA ARG A 255 -34.12 15.72 37.43
C ARG A 255 -33.88 14.59 38.43
N GLU A 256 -34.42 14.70 39.64
CA GLU A 256 -34.28 13.66 40.69
C GLU A 256 -34.85 12.29 40.26
N ASP A 257 -35.80 12.28 39.32
CA ASP A 257 -36.45 11.07 38.80
C ASP A 257 -35.76 10.45 37.56
N ASP A 258 -34.71 11.08 37.01
CA ASP A 258 -34.07 10.61 35.77
C ASP A 258 -32.74 9.89 36.06
N PRO A 259 -32.62 8.58 35.78
CA PRO A 259 -31.44 7.79 36.13
C PRO A 259 -30.18 8.12 35.31
N MET A 260 -30.26 8.97 34.27
CA MET A 260 -29.13 9.32 33.41
C MET A 260 -28.74 10.80 33.55
N PRO A 261 -27.45 11.14 33.73
CA PRO A 261 -27.02 12.54 33.80
C PRO A 261 -27.32 13.30 32.49
N PRO A 262 -27.54 14.62 32.56
CA PRO A 262 -27.79 15.44 31.37
C PRO A 262 -26.59 15.37 30.42
N VAL A 263 -26.82 14.85 29.21
CA VAL A 263 -25.80 14.68 28.17
C VAL A 263 -25.68 15.97 27.36
N GLN A 264 -24.46 16.41 27.05
CA GLN A 264 -24.26 17.58 26.19
C GLN A 264 -24.95 17.37 24.83
N PRO A 265 -25.53 18.41 24.21
CA PRO A 265 -26.27 18.28 22.97
C PRO A 265 -25.38 17.83 21.81
N TYR A 266 -25.91 16.95 20.97
CA TYR A 266 -25.24 16.39 19.80
C TYR A 266 -26.22 16.23 18.64
N HIS A 267 -25.69 16.20 17.41
CA HIS A 267 -26.46 15.87 16.21
C HIS A 267 -26.54 14.37 15.99
N TYR A 268 -25.42 13.66 16.21
CA TYR A 268 -25.28 12.25 15.88
C TYR A 268 -25.01 11.39 17.12
N GLY A 269 -25.88 10.41 17.38
CA GLY A 269 -25.68 9.40 18.43
C GLY A 269 -24.71 8.28 18.02
N SER A 270 -24.51 8.09 16.73
CA SER A 270 -23.53 7.18 16.14
C SER A 270 -22.35 7.97 15.54
N HIS A 271 -21.20 7.31 15.39
CA HIS A 271 -20.00 7.92 14.82
C HIS A 271 -19.76 7.40 13.39
N TYR A 272 -19.10 8.21 12.57
CA TYR A 272 -18.77 7.86 11.18
C TYR A 272 -17.69 6.79 11.02
N SER A 273 -16.99 6.45 12.10
CA SER A 273 -15.95 5.43 12.13
C SER A 273 -15.96 4.69 13.47
N ASN A 274 -16.15 3.38 13.43
CA ASN A 274 -16.07 2.48 14.57
C ASN A 274 -15.69 1.07 14.08
N SER A 275 -15.35 0.17 15.01
CA SER A 275 -14.95 -1.20 14.67
C SER A 275 -16.02 -1.95 13.87
N GLY A 276 -17.30 -1.78 14.21
CA GLY A 276 -18.42 -2.38 13.49
C GLY A 276 -18.51 -1.94 12.02
N THR A 277 -18.20 -0.68 11.72
CA THR A 277 -18.17 -0.12 10.35
C THR A 277 -17.04 -0.73 9.53
N VAL A 278 -15.84 -0.83 10.11
CA VAL A 278 -14.68 -1.43 9.44
C VAL A 278 -14.93 -2.91 9.17
N LEU A 279 -15.40 -3.65 10.18
CA LEU A 279 -15.74 -5.07 10.04
C LEU A 279 -16.89 -5.29 9.05
N HIS A 280 -17.89 -4.40 9.00
CA HIS A 280 -18.97 -4.45 8.01
C HIS A 280 -18.45 -4.36 6.57
N PHE A 281 -17.53 -3.44 6.30
CA PHE A 281 -16.94 -3.32 4.95
C PHE A 281 -16.01 -4.49 4.63
N LEU A 282 -15.16 -4.92 5.58
CA LEU A 282 -14.10 -5.89 5.35
C LEU A 282 -14.51 -7.34 5.63
N VAL A 283 -15.78 -7.63 5.92
CA VAL A 283 -16.27 -8.98 6.31
C VAL A 283 -15.86 -10.10 5.33
N ARG A 284 -15.65 -9.77 4.05
CA ARG A 284 -15.22 -10.72 3.00
C ARG A 284 -13.71 -11.02 2.99
N MET A 285 -12.92 -10.23 3.72
CA MET A 285 -11.47 -10.35 3.77
C MET A 285 -11.04 -10.95 5.09
N PRO A 286 -10.33 -12.08 5.08
CA PRO A 286 -9.64 -12.55 6.26
C PRO A 286 -8.44 -11.66 6.60
N PRO A 287 -8.11 -11.44 7.90
CA PRO A 287 -8.72 -12.04 9.08
C PRO A 287 -10.01 -11.36 9.57
N PHE A 288 -10.45 -10.25 8.94
CA PHE A 288 -11.63 -9.48 9.37
C PHE A 288 -12.91 -10.32 9.39
N THR A 289 -13.03 -11.36 8.56
CA THR A 289 -14.15 -12.32 8.67
C THR A 289 -14.21 -12.99 10.04
N LYS A 290 -13.09 -13.49 10.57
CA LYS A 290 -13.03 -14.12 11.91
C LYS A 290 -13.36 -13.10 12.99
N MET A 291 -12.86 -11.88 12.84
CA MET A 291 -13.10 -10.77 13.76
C MET A 291 -14.57 -10.35 13.76
N PHE A 292 -15.22 -10.31 12.59
CA PHE A 292 -16.65 -10.03 12.46
C PHE A 292 -17.48 -11.12 13.14
N LEU A 293 -17.14 -12.40 12.92
CA LEU A 293 -17.82 -13.51 13.61
C LEU A 293 -17.67 -13.40 15.13
N ALA A 294 -16.49 -13.06 15.63
CA ALA A 294 -16.28 -12.83 17.05
C ALA A 294 -17.07 -11.62 17.59
N TYR A 295 -17.22 -10.58 16.78
CA TYR A 295 -18.00 -9.38 17.11
C TYR A 295 -19.52 -9.65 17.12
N GLN A 296 -20.00 -10.64 16.35
CA GLN A 296 -21.42 -11.03 16.21
C GLN A 296 -21.71 -12.42 16.82
N ASP A 297 -21.13 -12.74 17.99
CA ASP A 297 -21.41 -13.97 18.75
C ASP A 297 -21.32 -15.27 17.94
N GLN A 298 -20.29 -15.39 17.09
CA GLN A 298 -20.04 -16.54 16.21
C GLN A 298 -21.15 -16.76 15.16
N SER A 299 -21.70 -15.68 14.62
CA SER A 299 -22.64 -15.70 13.50
C SER A 299 -22.34 -14.59 12.50
N PHE A 300 -22.73 -14.78 11.24
CA PHE A 300 -22.90 -13.65 10.34
C PHE A 300 -24.13 -12.84 10.75
N ASP A 301 -24.14 -11.56 10.37
CA ASP A 301 -25.28 -10.67 10.57
C ASP A 301 -26.42 -11.05 9.60
N ILE A 302 -27.59 -10.45 9.83
CA ILE A 302 -28.75 -10.59 8.97
C ILE A 302 -28.35 -10.16 7.54
N PRO A 303 -28.72 -10.93 6.50
CA PRO A 303 -28.29 -10.66 5.12
C PRO A 303 -28.62 -9.23 4.65
N ASP A 304 -29.77 -8.68 5.03
CA ASP A 304 -30.19 -7.31 4.68
C ASP A 304 -29.35 -6.21 5.34
N ARG A 305 -28.68 -6.51 6.46
CA ARG A 305 -27.76 -5.58 7.16
C ARG A 305 -26.30 -5.78 6.78
N THR A 306 -25.97 -6.92 6.16
CA THR A 306 -24.63 -7.21 5.67
C THR A 306 -24.31 -6.29 4.49
N PHE A 307 -23.04 -5.89 4.35
CA PHE A 307 -22.57 -5.07 3.24
C PHE A 307 -22.80 -5.81 1.91
N HIS A 308 -23.88 -5.48 1.19
CA HIS A 308 -24.29 -6.16 -0.04
C HIS A 308 -24.33 -5.25 -1.26
N SER A 309 -24.39 -3.92 -1.08
CA SER A 309 -24.41 -2.97 -2.20
C SER A 309 -23.84 -1.62 -1.78
N THR A 310 -23.00 -1.03 -2.64
CA THR A 310 -22.46 0.32 -2.43
C THR A 310 -23.55 1.39 -2.53
N ASN A 311 -24.52 1.22 -3.42
CA ASN A 311 -25.68 2.11 -3.54
C ASN A 311 -26.53 2.11 -2.26
N THR A 312 -26.84 0.91 -1.72
CA THR A 312 -27.58 0.81 -0.46
C THR A 312 -26.84 1.50 0.68
N THR A 313 -25.52 1.28 0.81
CA THR A 313 -24.72 1.97 1.84
C THR A 313 -24.75 3.48 1.67
N TRP A 314 -24.57 4.01 0.45
CA TRP A 314 -24.65 5.45 0.19
C TRP A 314 -26.01 6.01 0.61
N ARG A 315 -27.12 5.38 0.19
CA ARG A 315 -28.49 5.81 0.52
C ARG A 315 -28.72 5.84 2.04
N LEU A 316 -28.37 4.75 2.73
CA LEU A 316 -28.52 4.64 4.17
C LEU A 316 -27.72 5.71 4.92
N SER A 317 -26.44 5.92 4.55
CA SER A 317 -25.58 6.89 5.22
C SER A 317 -25.93 8.35 4.90
N SER A 318 -26.46 8.63 3.70
CA SER A 318 -26.60 10.01 3.20
C SER A 318 -27.97 10.65 3.40
N TYR A 319 -29.06 9.89 3.24
CA TYR A 319 -30.41 10.45 3.34
C TYR A 319 -31.53 9.49 3.72
N GLU A 320 -31.31 8.18 3.87
CA GLU A 320 -32.39 7.26 4.26
C GLU A 320 -32.40 7.00 5.77
N SER A 321 -31.28 6.57 6.35
CA SER A 321 -31.20 6.26 7.77
C SER A 321 -31.08 7.53 8.63
N MET A 322 -31.41 7.40 9.93
CA MET A 322 -31.17 8.44 10.94
C MET A 322 -29.98 8.10 11.84
N THR A 323 -29.59 6.84 11.87
CA THR A 323 -28.55 6.31 12.75
C THR A 323 -27.31 5.87 11.97
N ASP A 324 -27.39 5.79 10.64
CA ASP A 324 -26.25 5.44 9.81
C ASP A 324 -25.56 6.71 9.31
N VAL A 325 -24.36 6.96 9.82
CA VAL A 325 -23.55 8.15 9.47
C VAL A 325 -22.13 7.76 9.08
N LYS A 326 -21.94 6.53 8.57
CA LYS A 326 -20.63 5.98 8.22
C LYS A 326 -19.96 6.78 7.10
N GLU A 327 -18.67 7.06 7.28
CA GLU A 327 -17.78 7.48 6.19
C GLU A 327 -17.03 6.25 5.63
N LEU A 328 -16.24 6.44 4.58
CA LEU A 328 -15.48 5.36 3.94
C LEU A 328 -14.18 5.05 4.67
N ILE A 329 -13.63 3.88 4.33
CA ILE A 329 -12.30 3.42 4.71
C ILE A 329 -11.35 3.54 3.50
N PRO A 330 -10.01 3.59 3.71
CA PRO A 330 -9.02 3.72 2.64
C PRO A 330 -9.14 2.66 1.54
N GLU A 331 -9.57 1.44 1.87
CA GLU A 331 -9.65 0.28 0.98
C GLU A 331 -10.55 0.52 -0.24
N PHE A 332 -11.56 1.41 -0.13
CA PHE A 332 -12.40 1.83 -1.27
C PHE A 332 -11.62 2.51 -2.41
N PHE A 333 -10.36 2.82 -2.20
CA PHE A 333 -9.51 3.51 -3.15
C PHE A 333 -8.35 2.67 -3.67
N TYR A 334 -8.00 1.52 -3.07
CA TYR A 334 -6.87 0.71 -3.57
C TYR A 334 -7.08 -0.81 -3.51
N LEU A 335 -8.08 -1.31 -2.78
CA LEU A 335 -8.22 -2.75 -2.52
C LEU A 335 -9.49 -3.30 -3.19
N PRO A 336 -9.44 -3.90 -4.38
CA PRO A 336 -10.62 -4.48 -5.03
C PRO A 336 -11.15 -5.75 -4.33
N GLU A 337 -10.32 -6.46 -3.58
CA GLU A 337 -10.61 -7.80 -3.05
C GLU A 337 -11.73 -7.80 -2.01
N PHE A 338 -11.90 -6.74 -1.21
CA PHE A 338 -12.94 -6.71 -0.18
C PHE A 338 -14.36 -6.69 -0.74
N LEU A 339 -14.52 -6.38 -2.03
CA LEU A 339 -15.79 -6.40 -2.75
C LEU A 339 -16.15 -7.81 -3.25
N VAL A 340 -15.20 -8.74 -3.22
CA VAL A 340 -15.32 -10.09 -3.80
C VAL A 340 -15.35 -11.14 -2.70
N ASN A 341 -16.38 -12.00 -2.71
CA ASN A 341 -16.42 -13.17 -1.85
C ASN A 341 -15.53 -14.30 -2.42
N ARG A 342 -14.20 -14.16 -2.29
CA ARG A 342 -13.23 -15.13 -2.83
C ARG A 342 -13.28 -16.48 -2.14
N GLU A 343 -13.44 -16.47 -0.81
CA GLU A 343 -13.49 -17.68 0.03
C GLU A 343 -14.82 -18.43 -0.10
N GLY A 344 -15.87 -17.80 -0.63
CA GLY A 344 -17.19 -18.41 -0.78
C GLY A 344 -17.95 -18.53 0.52
N PHE A 345 -17.95 -17.46 1.33
CA PHE A 345 -18.75 -17.37 2.54
C PHE A 345 -20.26 -17.40 2.25
N ASP A 346 -21.02 -18.07 3.11
CA ASP A 346 -22.47 -18.06 3.07
C ASP A 346 -23.03 -16.93 3.95
N PHE A 347 -23.29 -15.78 3.33
CA PHE A 347 -23.94 -14.64 3.98
C PHE A 347 -25.47 -14.73 4.02
N GLY A 348 -26.06 -15.82 3.53
CA GLY A 348 -27.51 -16.03 3.51
C GLY A 348 -28.26 -15.32 2.38
N ILE A 349 -29.59 -15.27 2.51
CA ILE A 349 -30.52 -14.73 1.51
C ILE A 349 -31.33 -13.62 2.17
N ARG A 350 -31.42 -12.49 1.48
CA ARG A 350 -32.20 -11.32 1.90
C ARG A 350 -33.70 -11.58 1.82
N GLN A 351 -34.48 -10.74 2.49
CA GLN A 351 -35.95 -10.81 2.47
C GLN A 351 -36.55 -10.70 1.06
N ASN A 352 -35.86 -10.03 0.13
CA ASN A 352 -36.28 -9.94 -1.27
C ASN A 352 -35.91 -11.17 -2.12
N GLY A 353 -35.32 -12.22 -1.51
CA GLY A 353 -34.90 -13.44 -2.18
C GLY A 353 -33.51 -13.39 -2.81
N GLU A 354 -32.82 -12.25 -2.78
CA GLU A 354 -31.46 -12.12 -3.32
C GLU A 354 -30.41 -12.68 -2.35
N ARG A 355 -29.50 -13.50 -2.88
CA ARG A 355 -28.38 -14.03 -2.10
C ARG A 355 -27.30 -12.98 -1.92
N VAL A 356 -26.77 -12.86 -0.70
CA VAL A 356 -25.60 -12.01 -0.45
C VAL A 356 -24.33 -12.77 -0.82
N ASN A 357 -23.58 -12.25 -1.78
CA ASN A 357 -22.33 -12.87 -2.25
C ASN A 357 -21.27 -11.78 -2.49
N HIS A 358 -20.87 -11.52 -3.74
CA HIS A 358 -20.10 -10.32 -4.10
C HIS A 358 -20.91 -9.06 -3.78
N VAL A 359 -20.22 -7.95 -3.55
CA VAL A 359 -20.88 -6.65 -3.36
C VAL A 359 -21.46 -6.20 -4.69
N ASN A 360 -22.72 -5.80 -4.70
CA ASN A 360 -23.38 -5.23 -5.86
C ASN A 360 -22.80 -3.85 -6.14
N LEU A 361 -22.04 -3.77 -7.24
CA LEU A 361 -21.40 -2.55 -7.72
C LEU A 361 -22.36 -1.73 -8.61
N PRO A 362 -22.09 -0.43 -8.81
CA PRO A 362 -22.88 0.40 -9.70
C PRO A 362 -22.82 -0.09 -11.14
N PRO A 363 -23.87 0.16 -11.95
CA PRO A 363 -23.92 -0.30 -13.34
C PRO A 363 -22.73 0.17 -14.20
N TRP A 364 -22.24 1.40 -13.97
CA TRP A 364 -21.06 1.94 -14.66
C TRP A 364 -19.76 1.15 -14.42
N ALA A 365 -19.67 0.38 -13.33
CA ALA A 365 -18.53 -0.49 -13.01
C ALA A 365 -18.63 -1.87 -13.68
N ARG A 366 -19.77 -2.22 -14.30
CA ARG A 366 -20.00 -3.50 -15.01
C ARG A 366 -19.61 -4.75 -14.22
N ASN A 367 -19.85 -4.74 -12.90
CA ASN A 367 -19.46 -5.81 -11.97
C ASN A 367 -17.95 -6.12 -11.94
N ASP A 368 -17.10 -5.16 -12.31
CA ASP A 368 -15.65 -5.25 -12.19
C ASP A 368 -15.16 -4.44 -10.96
N PRO A 369 -14.73 -5.12 -9.87
CA PRO A 369 -14.20 -4.48 -8.68
C PRO A 369 -12.94 -3.65 -8.94
N ARG A 370 -12.07 -4.08 -9.87
CA ARG A 370 -10.83 -3.34 -10.19
C ARG A 370 -11.16 -2.04 -10.90
N LEU A 371 -12.12 -2.08 -11.83
CA LEU A 371 -12.63 -0.87 -12.48
C LEU A 371 -13.30 0.08 -11.48
N PHE A 372 -14.08 -0.46 -10.53
CA PHE A 372 -14.71 0.33 -9.47
C PHE A 372 -13.67 1.10 -8.64
N ILE A 373 -12.64 0.41 -8.15
CA ILE A 373 -11.55 1.02 -7.37
C ILE A 373 -10.78 2.06 -8.20
N LEU A 374 -10.45 1.74 -9.45
CA LEU A 374 -9.77 2.66 -10.36
C LEU A 374 -10.55 3.98 -10.54
N ILE A 375 -11.87 3.89 -10.74
CA ILE A 375 -12.74 5.06 -10.90
C ILE A 375 -12.83 5.85 -9.59
N HIS A 376 -13.02 5.17 -8.45
CA HIS A 376 -13.05 5.81 -7.14
C HIS A 376 -11.77 6.57 -6.83
N ARG A 377 -10.62 5.94 -7.12
CA ARG A 377 -9.30 6.53 -6.94
C ARG A 377 -9.09 7.75 -7.85
N GLN A 378 -9.45 7.67 -9.15
CA GLN A 378 -9.38 8.84 -10.05
C GLN A 378 -10.37 9.95 -9.69
N ALA A 379 -11.56 9.60 -9.16
CA ALA A 379 -12.51 10.60 -8.67
C ALA A 379 -11.95 11.36 -7.46
N LEU A 380 -11.28 10.67 -6.52
CA LEU A 380 -10.59 11.28 -5.39
C LEU A 380 -9.45 12.22 -5.85
N GLU A 381 -8.73 11.85 -6.90
CA GLU A 381 -7.65 12.67 -7.48
C GLU A 381 -8.15 13.69 -8.53
N SER A 382 -9.47 13.85 -8.69
CA SER A 382 -10.04 14.79 -9.64
C SER A 382 -9.74 16.25 -9.26
N ASP A 383 -9.79 17.13 -10.26
CA ASP A 383 -9.62 18.57 -10.05
C ASP A 383 -10.73 19.14 -9.14
N HIS A 384 -11.96 18.62 -9.25
CA HIS A 384 -13.10 19.03 -8.43
C HIS A 384 -12.88 18.72 -6.95
N VAL A 385 -12.47 17.49 -6.63
CA VAL A 385 -12.21 17.06 -5.25
C VAL A 385 -10.99 17.79 -4.68
N SER A 386 -9.93 17.96 -5.46
CA SER A 386 -8.73 18.70 -5.03
C SER A 386 -9.06 20.11 -4.54
N GLN A 387 -10.00 20.79 -5.17
CA GLN A 387 -10.42 22.15 -4.78
C GLN A 387 -11.32 22.18 -3.54
N THR A 388 -12.11 21.13 -3.28
CA THR A 388 -13.20 21.12 -2.30
C THR A 388 -12.91 20.29 -1.05
N ILE A 389 -11.95 19.36 -1.11
CA ILE A 389 -11.63 18.43 -0.02
C ILE A 389 -11.16 19.11 1.28
N CYS A 390 -10.64 20.33 1.18
CA CYS A 390 -10.28 21.16 2.34
C CYS A 390 -11.46 21.34 3.31
N HIS A 391 -12.70 21.42 2.79
CA HIS A 391 -13.89 21.56 3.62
C HIS A 391 -14.23 20.29 4.39
N TRP A 392 -14.00 19.12 3.81
CA TRP A 392 -14.16 17.86 4.53
C TRP A 392 -13.06 17.69 5.59
N ILE A 393 -11.83 18.08 5.27
CA ILE A 393 -10.73 18.13 6.23
C ILE A 393 -11.09 19.04 7.41
N ASP A 394 -11.74 20.18 7.17
CA ASP A 394 -12.21 21.08 8.23
C ASP A 394 -13.22 20.40 9.18
N LEU A 395 -14.09 19.54 8.66
CA LEU A 395 -15.08 18.79 9.45
C LEU A 395 -14.42 17.70 10.31
N VAL A 396 -13.48 16.95 9.74
CA VAL A 396 -12.91 15.75 10.39
C VAL A 396 -11.68 16.05 11.23
N PHE A 397 -10.77 16.90 10.74
CA PHE A 397 -9.48 17.20 11.39
C PHE A 397 -9.30 18.69 11.74
N GLY A 398 -10.14 19.58 11.22
CA GLY A 398 -9.97 21.03 11.34
C GLY A 398 -10.91 21.70 12.32
N TYR A 399 -11.13 23.00 12.10
CA TYR A 399 -11.80 23.87 13.06
C TYR A 399 -13.32 23.61 13.19
N LYS A 400 -13.94 22.89 12.25
CA LYS A 400 -15.37 22.51 12.29
C LYS A 400 -15.60 21.18 13.02
N GLN A 401 -14.58 20.58 13.63
CA GLN A 401 -14.71 19.37 14.43
C GLN A 401 -15.39 19.64 15.79
N LYS A 402 -15.16 20.82 16.39
CA LYS A 402 -15.65 21.20 17.74
C LYS A 402 -16.10 22.66 17.81
N GLY A 403 -16.84 23.00 18.87
CA GLY A 403 -17.25 24.37 19.17
C GLY A 403 -18.36 24.91 18.25
N LYS A 404 -18.51 26.24 18.21
CA LYS A 404 -19.61 26.89 17.47
C LYS A 404 -19.62 26.60 15.97
N ALA A 405 -18.43 26.47 15.37
CA ALA A 405 -18.29 26.13 13.95
C ALA A 405 -18.82 24.72 13.63
N SER A 406 -18.62 23.76 14.54
CA SER A 406 -19.17 22.41 14.43
C SER A 406 -20.70 22.41 14.52
N VAL A 407 -21.28 23.22 15.41
CA VAL A 407 -22.75 23.35 15.51
C VAL A 407 -23.35 23.92 14.22
N GLN A 408 -22.76 24.99 13.68
CA GLN A 408 -23.20 25.59 12.41
C GLN A 408 -23.07 24.64 11.22
N ALA A 409 -22.08 23.75 11.24
CA ALA A 409 -21.86 22.74 10.21
C ALA A 409 -22.66 21.44 10.43
N ILE A 410 -23.49 21.37 11.49
CA ILE A 410 -24.24 20.17 11.89
C ILE A 410 -23.29 18.97 12.07
N ASN A 411 -22.17 19.17 12.77
CA ASN A 411 -21.05 18.21 12.86
C ASN A 411 -20.68 17.83 14.30
N VAL A 412 -21.67 17.75 15.19
CA VAL A 412 -21.46 17.45 16.62
C VAL A 412 -21.85 16.00 16.90
N PHE A 413 -20.89 15.20 17.37
CA PHE A 413 -21.10 13.81 17.74
C PHE A 413 -21.35 13.66 19.25
N HIS A 414 -21.75 12.45 19.66
CA HIS A 414 -21.93 12.15 21.07
C HIS A 414 -20.66 12.47 21.90
N PRO A 415 -20.78 13.07 23.10
CA PRO A 415 -19.62 13.49 23.91
C PRO A 415 -18.60 12.40 24.20
N ALA A 416 -19.06 11.15 24.37
CA ALA A 416 -18.22 9.97 24.59
C ALA A 416 -17.29 9.60 23.42
N THR A 417 -17.39 10.29 22.28
CA THR A 417 -16.51 10.10 21.12
C THR A 417 -15.29 11.03 21.15
N TYR A 418 -15.31 12.10 21.95
CA TYR A 418 -14.26 13.11 21.98
C TYR A 418 -13.25 12.87 23.11
N PHE A 419 -11.99 13.16 22.84
CA PHE A 419 -10.92 13.16 23.85
C PHE A 419 -11.20 14.14 25.00
N GLY A 420 -10.83 13.75 26.23
CA GLY A 420 -10.87 14.58 27.43
C GLY A 420 -11.90 14.16 28.50
N MET A 421 -12.61 13.06 28.29
CA MET A 421 -13.52 12.49 29.29
C MET A 421 -12.75 11.65 30.31
N ASP A 422 -12.64 12.16 31.54
CA ASP A 422 -12.01 11.44 32.64
C ASP A 422 -12.99 10.43 33.24
N VAL A 423 -12.87 9.17 32.80
CA VAL A 423 -13.70 8.07 33.29
C VAL A 423 -13.45 7.79 34.78
N SER A 424 -12.27 8.13 35.31
CA SER A 424 -11.93 7.94 36.72
C SER A 424 -12.64 8.93 37.65
N ALA A 425 -13.08 10.07 37.12
CA ALA A 425 -13.83 11.08 37.85
C ALA A 425 -15.31 10.69 38.09
N VAL A 426 -15.83 9.67 37.40
CA VAL A 426 -17.20 9.16 37.61
C VAL A 426 -17.22 8.28 38.86
N GLU A 427 -17.87 8.71 39.93
CA GLU A 427 -17.90 7.98 41.21
C GLU A 427 -18.71 6.67 41.14
N ASP A 428 -19.85 6.68 40.44
CA ASP A 428 -20.70 5.50 40.31
C ASP A 428 -20.06 4.42 39.41
N PRO A 429 -19.81 3.20 39.92
CA PRO A 429 -19.22 2.11 39.16
C PRO A 429 -20.09 1.64 37.98
N VAL A 430 -21.41 1.78 38.04
CA VAL A 430 -22.31 1.37 36.93
C VAL A 430 -22.19 2.37 35.78
N GLN A 431 -22.34 3.67 36.05
CA GLN A 431 -22.11 4.73 35.08
C GLN A 431 -20.69 4.69 34.51
N ARG A 432 -19.67 4.42 35.34
CA ARG A 432 -18.29 4.28 34.88
C ARG A 432 -18.15 3.15 33.86
N ARG A 433 -18.66 1.95 34.16
CA ARG A 433 -18.64 0.80 33.22
C ARG A 433 -19.43 1.07 31.95
N ALA A 434 -20.58 1.73 32.06
CA ALA A 434 -21.37 2.14 30.89
C ALA A 434 -20.56 3.08 30.00
N LEU A 435 -19.89 4.08 30.58
CA LEU A 435 -19.05 5.02 29.85
C LEU A 435 -17.84 4.35 29.18
N GLU A 436 -17.16 3.45 29.89
CA GLU A 436 -16.06 2.64 29.31
C GLU A 436 -16.54 1.81 28.12
N THR A 437 -17.73 1.21 28.24
CA THR A 437 -18.35 0.43 27.16
C THR A 437 -18.69 1.32 25.97
N MET A 438 -19.23 2.53 26.21
CA MET A 438 -19.52 3.51 25.16
C MET A 438 -18.25 3.93 24.42
N ILE A 439 -17.17 4.26 25.13
CA ILE A 439 -15.88 4.64 24.51
C ILE A 439 -15.34 3.50 23.63
N LYS A 440 -15.53 2.25 24.06
CA LYS A 440 -15.11 1.06 23.31
C LYS A 440 -16.00 0.71 22.11
N THR A 441 -17.19 1.28 21.97
CA THR A 441 -18.18 0.85 20.97
C THR A 441 -18.70 1.95 20.06
N TYR A 442 -18.79 3.20 20.52
CA TYR A 442 -19.48 4.27 19.79
C TYR A 442 -18.65 4.85 18.64
N GLY A 443 -17.33 4.76 18.74
CA GLY A 443 -16.37 5.36 17.80
C GLY A 443 -15.57 6.48 18.46
N GLN A 444 -14.37 6.73 17.95
CA GLN A 444 -13.49 7.76 18.50
C GLN A 444 -13.24 8.84 17.45
N THR A 445 -13.42 10.12 17.81
CA THR A 445 -13.13 11.26 16.93
C THR A 445 -11.60 11.42 16.81
N PRO A 446 -11.04 11.69 15.61
CA PRO A 446 -9.60 11.88 15.45
C PRO A 446 -9.10 13.11 16.22
N ARG A 447 -7.80 13.17 16.50
CA ARG A 447 -7.20 14.39 17.06
C ARG A 447 -7.37 15.56 16.09
N GLN A 448 -7.82 16.70 16.59
CA GLN A 448 -7.88 17.94 15.83
C GLN A 448 -6.45 18.40 15.47
N LEU A 449 -6.22 18.64 14.19
CA LEU A 449 -4.93 19.06 13.63
C LEU A 449 -4.89 20.56 13.30
N PHE A 450 -6.01 21.13 12.87
CA PHE A 450 -6.09 22.52 12.43
C PHE A 450 -7.14 23.30 13.22
N HIS A 451 -6.80 24.53 13.59
CA HIS A 451 -7.69 25.45 14.30
C HIS A 451 -8.21 26.59 13.42
N THR A 452 -7.73 26.68 12.19
CA THR A 452 -8.17 27.63 11.15
C THR A 452 -8.68 26.86 9.94
N ALA A 453 -9.35 27.56 9.02
CA ALA A 453 -9.78 26.98 7.76
C ALA A 453 -8.61 26.40 6.97
N HIS A 454 -8.80 25.20 6.43
CA HIS A 454 -7.80 24.51 5.64
C HIS A 454 -7.60 25.16 4.27
N VAL A 455 -6.36 25.19 3.79
CA VAL A 455 -6.04 25.75 2.46
C VAL A 455 -6.69 24.92 1.35
N SER A 456 -7.23 25.59 0.34
CA SER A 456 -7.78 24.96 -0.88
C SER A 456 -6.70 24.86 -1.94
N ARG A 457 -6.65 23.74 -2.66
CA ARG A 457 -5.73 23.54 -3.78
C ARG A 457 -6.35 24.11 -5.05
N SER A 458 -6.12 25.38 -5.32
CA SER A 458 -6.44 26.00 -6.62
C SER A 458 -5.32 25.72 -7.62
N LYS A 459 -5.66 25.39 -8.88
CA LYS A 459 -4.65 25.43 -9.96
C LYS A 459 -4.02 26.83 -9.96
N PRO A 460 -2.68 26.95 -10.09
CA PRO A 460 -2.11 28.27 -10.35
C PRO A 460 -2.78 28.79 -11.62
N MET A 461 -3.50 29.92 -11.51
CA MET A 461 -3.87 30.67 -12.69
C MET A 461 -2.57 30.95 -13.45
N GLU A 462 -2.52 30.62 -14.74
CA GLU A 462 -1.50 31.18 -15.61
C GLU A 462 -1.64 32.71 -15.56
N GLY A 463 -0.76 33.37 -14.80
CA GLY A 463 -0.56 34.80 -14.84
C GLY A 463 -1.12 35.59 -13.66
N GLU A 464 -0.29 35.77 -12.64
CA GLU A 464 -0.03 37.08 -12.03
C GLU A 464 1.41 37.08 -11.52
N LEU A 465 2.37 37.17 -12.45
CA LEU A 465 3.71 37.61 -12.13
C LEU A 465 3.65 39.13 -11.88
N PRO A 466 4.36 39.67 -10.87
CA PRO A 466 4.42 41.11 -10.63
C PRO A 466 4.76 41.86 -11.93
N ALA A 467 4.04 42.94 -12.22
CA ALA A 467 4.05 43.66 -13.50
C ALA A 467 5.46 44.02 -14.05
N ALA A 468 6.49 44.05 -13.20
CA ALA A 468 7.88 44.28 -13.59
C ALA A 468 8.57 43.07 -14.28
N MET A 469 8.15 41.82 -14.01
CA MET A 469 8.68 40.62 -14.68
C MET A 469 7.94 40.28 -15.98
N GLY A 470 6.68 40.70 -16.11
CA GLY A 470 5.86 40.44 -17.30
C GLY A 470 6.46 41.01 -18.58
N LEU A 471 7.06 42.20 -18.51
CA LEU A 471 7.67 42.85 -19.69
C LEU A 471 8.94 42.14 -20.18
N LEU A 472 9.79 41.61 -19.30
CA LEU A 472 11.03 40.92 -19.69
C LEU A 472 10.76 39.54 -20.30
N VAL A 473 9.74 38.82 -19.82
CA VAL A 473 9.33 37.53 -20.40
C VAL A 473 8.61 37.73 -21.75
N GLN A 474 7.84 38.81 -21.91
CA GLN A 474 7.09 39.09 -23.13
C GLN A 474 7.98 39.51 -24.32
N PHE A 475 9.18 40.06 -24.07
CA PHE A 475 10.18 40.29 -25.12
C PHE A 475 11.04 39.06 -25.44
N ALA A 476 11.23 38.12 -24.50
CA ALA A 476 12.01 36.90 -24.72
C ALA A 476 11.24 35.78 -25.44
N PHE A 477 9.90 35.79 -25.42
CA PHE A 477 9.06 34.73 -25.99
C PHE A 477 8.05 35.24 -27.04
N ARG A 478 8.51 36.08 -27.97
CA ARG A 478 7.73 36.44 -29.16
C ARG A 478 7.91 35.40 -30.27
N GLU A 479 7.53 34.16 -29.99
CA GLU A 479 7.23 33.18 -31.03
C GLU A 479 5.72 32.97 -31.07
N THR A 480 5.16 33.06 -32.27
CA THR A 480 3.76 32.87 -32.62
C THR A 480 3.16 31.67 -31.91
N ARG A 481 2.43 31.91 -30.81
CA ARG A 481 1.51 30.93 -30.21
C ARG A 481 0.37 30.68 -31.20
N GLU A 482 0.54 29.67 -32.05
CA GLU A 482 -0.60 28.98 -32.62
C GLU A 482 -1.49 28.52 -31.45
N HIS A 483 -2.79 28.77 -31.56
CA HIS A 483 -3.76 28.30 -30.57
C HIS A 483 -3.67 26.78 -30.52
N THR A 484 -3.05 26.22 -29.47
CA THR A 484 -3.14 24.79 -29.16
C THR A 484 -4.61 24.49 -28.95
N LYS A 485 -5.28 23.97 -29.98
CA LYS A 485 -6.57 23.29 -29.83
C LYS A 485 -6.39 22.31 -28.67
N GLU A 486 -7.24 22.39 -27.64
CA GLU A 486 -7.35 21.31 -26.65
C GLU A 486 -7.67 20.04 -27.43
N ILE A 487 -6.66 19.19 -27.62
CA ILE A 487 -6.87 17.86 -28.18
C ILE A 487 -7.54 17.08 -27.05
N VAL A 488 -8.86 16.95 -27.11
CA VAL A 488 -9.62 16.08 -26.22
C VAL A 488 -9.24 14.65 -26.58
N TYR A 489 -8.27 14.10 -25.86
CA TYR A 489 -7.88 12.70 -26.02
C TYR A 489 -9.04 11.79 -25.58
N PRO A 490 -9.30 10.68 -26.28
CA PRO A 490 -10.43 9.82 -25.96
C PRO A 490 -10.25 9.24 -24.56
N SER A 491 -11.32 9.28 -23.76
CA SER A 491 -11.38 8.53 -22.51
C SER A 491 -11.02 7.07 -22.78
N PRO A 492 -10.22 6.40 -21.92
CA PRO A 492 -9.96 4.97 -22.02
C PRO A 492 -11.23 4.13 -22.21
N LEU A 493 -12.35 4.59 -21.63
CA LEU A 493 -13.64 3.92 -21.70
C LEU A 493 -14.72 4.85 -22.25
N PRO A 494 -15.54 4.42 -23.23
CA PRO A 494 -16.54 5.30 -23.84
C PRO A 494 -17.72 5.67 -22.91
N TRP A 495 -18.02 4.85 -21.88
CA TRP A 495 -19.13 5.11 -20.93
C TRP A 495 -18.69 5.81 -19.64
N ILE A 496 -17.38 6.01 -19.44
CA ILE A 496 -16.84 6.78 -18.31
C ILE A 496 -16.10 7.98 -18.90
N ARG A 497 -16.68 9.18 -18.80
CA ARG A 497 -16.03 10.40 -19.27
C ARG A 497 -15.12 10.98 -18.18
N GLY A 498 -14.01 11.58 -18.59
CA GLY A 498 -13.03 12.18 -17.68
C GLY A 498 -11.98 11.22 -17.10
N LEU A 499 -12.05 9.92 -17.39
CA LEU A 499 -11.00 8.95 -17.01
C LEU A 499 -9.70 9.24 -17.79
N LYS A 500 -8.54 9.21 -17.11
CA LYS A 500 -7.25 9.66 -17.67
C LYS A 500 -6.24 8.53 -17.85
N TRP A 501 -5.52 8.58 -18.97
CA TRP A 501 -4.30 7.79 -19.20
C TRP A 501 -3.09 8.44 -18.52
N GLY A 502 -2.10 7.62 -18.17
CA GLY A 502 -0.92 8.09 -17.44
C GLY A 502 0.05 8.89 -18.29
N ASP A 503 0.88 9.67 -17.61
CA ASP A 503 1.83 10.57 -18.24
C ASP A 503 3.15 9.88 -18.63
N TYR A 504 3.06 8.71 -19.28
CA TYR A 504 4.20 7.92 -19.73
C TYR A 504 4.46 8.01 -21.25
N VAL A 505 5.64 7.58 -21.69
CA VAL A 505 6.00 7.50 -23.12
C VAL A 505 5.09 6.53 -23.86
N GLY A 506 4.42 7.02 -24.90
CA GLY A 506 3.45 6.24 -25.69
C GLY A 506 2.03 6.29 -25.14
N SER A 507 1.75 7.14 -24.15
CA SER A 507 0.39 7.34 -23.64
C SER A 507 -0.57 7.85 -24.72
N PRO A 508 -1.82 7.32 -24.78
CA PRO A 508 -2.86 7.85 -25.65
C PRO A 508 -3.23 9.32 -25.39
N SER A 509 -2.95 9.84 -24.19
CA SER A 509 -3.14 11.25 -23.84
C SER A 509 -2.03 12.16 -24.38
N ALA A 510 -1.03 11.61 -25.06
CA ALA A 510 0.08 12.36 -25.64
C ALA A 510 0.26 12.03 -27.14
N PRO A 511 0.87 12.96 -27.90
CA PRO A 511 1.31 12.69 -29.27
C PRO A 511 2.25 11.48 -29.35
N ASP A 512 2.51 11.02 -30.57
CA ASP A 512 3.45 9.92 -30.79
C ASP A 512 4.83 10.23 -30.20
N PRO A 513 5.45 9.25 -29.53
CA PRO A 513 6.75 9.45 -28.89
C PRO A 513 7.84 9.68 -29.94
N PHE A 514 8.83 10.48 -29.58
CA PHE A 514 9.99 10.75 -30.43
C PHE A 514 11.24 10.09 -29.86
N VAL A 515 12.18 9.73 -30.75
CA VAL A 515 13.48 9.18 -30.35
C VAL A 515 14.41 10.32 -29.94
N CYS A 516 14.84 10.33 -28.67
CA CYS A 516 15.82 11.27 -28.15
C CYS A 516 17.21 10.99 -28.68
N PHE A 517 17.64 9.73 -28.55
CA PHE A 517 18.91 9.26 -29.06
C PHE A 517 18.86 7.77 -29.37
N SER A 518 19.81 7.35 -30.20
CA SER A 518 20.09 5.96 -30.55
C SER A 518 21.59 5.80 -30.61
N GLN A 519 22.17 5.05 -29.66
CA GLN A 519 23.63 4.91 -29.52
C GLN A 519 24.04 3.42 -29.49
N PRO A 520 25.03 2.99 -30.30
CA PRO A 520 25.60 1.64 -30.22
C PRO A 520 26.67 1.54 -29.12
N HIS A 521 26.61 0.50 -28.29
CA HIS A 521 27.54 0.30 -27.16
C HIS A 521 28.54 -0.86 -27.31
N GLY A 522 28.66 -1.46 -28.50
CA GLY A 522 29.71 -2.46 -28.83
C GLY A 522 29.54 -3.84 -28.17
N GLU A 523 29.05 -3.91 -26.93
CA GLU A 523 28.70 -5.13 -26.21
C GLU A 523 27.19 -5.24 -25.94
N ARG A 524 26.73 -6.46 -25.64
CA ARG A 524 25.32 -6.79 -25.42
C ARG A 524 24.91 -6.57 -23.97
N PHE A 525 23.89 -5.75 -23.75
CA PHE A 525 23.25 -5.64 -22.45
C PHE A 525 22.38 -6.86 -22.16
N GLY A 526 22.40 -7.31 -20.90
CA GLY A 526 21.49 -8.33 -20.37
C GLY A 526 20.22 -7.72 -19.78
N SER A 527 20.34 -6.60 -19.08
CA SER A 527 19.21 -5.90 -18.47
C SER A 527 19.44 -4.38 -18.40
N LEU A 528 18.34 -3.64 -18.36
CA LEU A 528 18.29 -2.20 -18.09
C LEU A 528 17.59 -2.00 -16.75
N GLN A 529 18.21 -1.22 -15.87
CA GLN A 529 17.67 -0.93 -14.54
C GLN A 529 17.52 0.58 -14.37
N ALA A 530 16.31 1.02 -14.05
CA ALA A 530 16.05 2.40 -13.66
C ALA A 530 16.41 2.61 -12.19
N LEU A 531 17.12 3.70 -11.90
CA LEU A 531 17.48 4.09 -10.54
C LEU A 531 16.56 5.21 -10.03
N PRO A 532 16.27 5.28 -8.72
CA PRO A 532 15.55 6.39 -8.09
C PRO A 532 16.15 7.77 -8.38
N THR A 533 17.46 7.85 -8.66
CA THR A 533 18.18 9.07 -9.11
C THR A 533 17.80 9.52 -10.53
N ARG A 534 16.83 8.85 -11.17
CA ARG A 534 16.41 8.95 -12.57
C ARG A 534 17.41 8.37 -13.57
N ALA A 535 18.65 8.06 -13.17
CA ALA A 535 19.61 7.45 -14.06
C ALA A 535 19.19 6.03 -14.50
N ILE A 536 19.63 5.62 -15.69
CA ILE A 536 19.42 4.28 -16.23
C ILE A 536 20.76 3.57 -16.33
N CYS A 537 20.83 2.35 -15.81
CA CYS A 537 22.00 1.50 -15.85
C CYS A 537 21.79 0.34 -16.82
N GLY A 538 22.69 0.18 -17.79
CA GLY A 538 22.79 -1.02 -18.61
C GLY A 538 23.75 -2.03 -18.00
N LEU A 539 23.26 -3.22 -17.67
CA LEU A 539 24.01 -4.30 -17.03
C LEU A 539 24.20 -5.48 -17.99
N SER A 540 25.33 -6.18 -17.86
CA SER A 540 25.53 -7.48 -18.52
C SER A 540 24.71 -8.59 -17.86
N ARG A 541 24.45 -9.70 -18.57
CA ARG A 541 23.57 -10.81 -18.10
C ARG A 541 23.98 -11.46 -16.78
N LYS A 542 25.27 -11.39 -16.43
CA LYS A 542 25.83 -12.02 -15.23
C LYS A 542 26.22 -10.99 -14.17
N PHE A 543 25.71 -9.76 -14.27
CA PHE A 543 25.96 -8.68 -13.33
C PHE A 543 24.66 -8.28 -12.60
N CYS A 544 24.80 -7.93 -11.33
CA CYS A 544 23.74 -7.36 -10.50
C CYS A 544 24.30 -6.12 -9.81
N LEU A 545 23.56 -5.02 -9.88
CA LEU A 545 23.93 -3.78 -9.22
C LEU A 545 23.43 -3.82 -7.77
N LEU A 546 24.35 -3.70 -6.82
CA LEU A 546 24.07 -3.58 -5.39
C LEU A 546 24.15 -2.09 -5.04
N MET A 547 23.08 -1.55 -4.47
CA MET A 547 22.97 -0.13 -4.14
C MET A 547 22.41 0.05 -2.75
N ILE A 548 22.90 1.07 -2.05
CA ILE A 548 22.28 1.58 -0.84
C ILE A 548 22.04 3.06 -1.04
N TYR A 549 20.79 3.46 -0.78
CA TYR A 549 20.37 4.83 -0.91
C TYR A 549 20.51 5.55 0.43
N SER A 550 20.65 6.87 0.37
CA SER A 550 20.49 7.70 1.54
C SER A 550 19.11 7.48 2.13
N LYS A 551 19.07 7.38 3.45
CA LYS A 551 17.82 7.21 4.19
C LYS A 551 16.94 8.42 3.91
N GLU A 552 15.66 8.17 3.60
CA GLU A 552 14.67 9.23 3.36
C GLU A 552 14.65 10.19 4.55
N GLN A 553 15.24 11.38 4.48
CA GLN A 553 15.19 12.33 5.59
C GLN A 553 13.83 13.05 5.62
N GLY A 554 12.80 12.30 6.04
CA GLY A 554 11.44 12.79 6.21
C GLY A 554 10.80 13.36 4.94
N VAL A 555 9.77 14.17 5.15
CA VAL A 555 8.86 14.69 4.12
C VAL A 555 9.58 15.53 3.05
N ARG A 556 10.69 16.20 3.41
CA ARG A 556 11.45 17.05 2.47
C ARG A 556 12.33 16.26 1.49
N SER A 557 12.60 14.99 1.78
CA SER A 557 13.52 14.14 1.00
C SER A 557 12.79 13.07 0.17
N MET A 558 11.45 13.05 0.13
CA MET A 558 10.67 12.01 -0.60
C MET A 558 11.04 11.86 -2.09
N HIS A 559 11.69 12.86 -2.69
CA HIS A 559 12.11 12.84 -4.09
C HIS A 559 13.63 12.96 -4.30
N SER A 560 14.42 13.05 -3.23
CA SER A 560 15.89 13.15 -3.31
C SER A 560 16.52 11.96 -2.61
N THR A 561 16.74 10.90 -3.38
CA THR A 561 17.50 9.72 -2.95
C THR A 561 18.91 9.83 -3.49
N ASP A 562 19.89 9.99 -2.61
CA ASP A 562 21.30 9.93 -2.99
C ASP A 562 21.80 8.49 -2.88
N ILE A 563 22.89 8.17 -3.57
CA ILE A 563 23.52 6.86 -3.47
C ILE A 563 24.59 6.95 -2.38
N GLN A 564 24.43 6.20 -1.29
CA GLN A 564 25.44 6.10 -0.23
C GLN A 564 26.55 5.12 -0.59
N TRP A 565 26.17 3.98 -1.16
CA TRP A 565 27.11 2.93 -1.54
C TRP A 565 26.62 2.20 -2.79
N SER A 566 27.56 1.78 -3.63
CA SER A 566 27.30 1.03 -4.85
C SER A 566 28.39 0.00 -5.11
N ALA A 567 28.01 -1.16 -5.61
CA ALA A 567 28.93 -2.16 -6.12
C ALA A 567 28.28 -3.04 -7.18
N ILE A 568 29.10 -3.69 -8.00
CA ILE A 568 28.65 -4.64 -9.01
C ILE A 568 29.02 -6.04 -8.55
N LEU A 569 28.02 -6.90 -8.44
CA LEU A 569 28.17 -8.32 -8.21
C LEU A 569 28.24 -9.04 -9.56
N SER A 570 29.23 -9.91 -9.74
CA SER A 570 29.41 -10.71 -10.95
C SER A 570 29.50 -12.20 -10.62
N TRP A 571 28.93 -13.06 -11.47
CA TRP A 571 28.94 -14.51 -11.29
C TRP A 571 29.17 -15.28 -12.59
N GLY A 572 29.22 -16.62 -12.50
CA GLY A 572 29.37 -17.51 -13.64
C GLY A 572 30.81 -17.76 -14.10
N TYR A 573 31.76 -17.62 -13.16
CA TYR A 573 33.15 -18.02 -13.28
C TYR A 573 33.31 -19.54 -13.04
N ALA A 574 34.41 -20.13 -13.51
CA ALA A 574 34.65 -21.58 -13.40
C ALA A 574 34.81 -22.08 -11.95
N ASP A 575 35.17 -21.19 -11.02
CA ASP A 575 35.35 -21.46 -9.59
C ASP A 575 34.06 -21.32 -8.76
N ASN A 576 32.94 -20.95 -9.39
CA ASN A 576 31.64 -20.70 -8.73
C ASN A 576 31.67 -19.63 -7.62
N ILE A 577 32.66 -18.72 -7.66
CA ILE A 577 32.75 -17.58 -6.74
C ILE A 577 31.97 -16.40 -7.32
N LEU A 578 31.14 -15.78 -6.49
CA LEU A 578 30.55 -14.49 -6.78
C LEU A 578 31.52 -13.41 -6.36
N ARG A 579 31.82 -12.48 -7.27
CA ARG A 579 32.82 -11.43 -7.07
C ARG A 579 32.18 -10.05 -7.04
N LEU A 580 32.65 -9.22 -6.12
CA LEU A 580 32.17 -7.86 -5.88
C LEU A 580 33.20 -6.84 -6.37
N LYS A 581 32.77 -5.85 -7.15
CA LYS A 581 33.60 -4.70 -7.55
C LYS A 581 32.90 -3.41 -7.17
N SER A 582 33.44 -2.67 -6.20
CA SER A 582 32.87 -1.39 -5.74
C SER A 582 33.41 -0.19 -6.54
N LYS A 583 34.73 -0.11 -6.74
CA LYS A 583 35.36 0.98 -7.50
C LYS A 583 35.89 0.50 -8.84
N GLN A 584 35.85 1.37 -9.84
CA GLN A 584 36.37 1.05 -11.18
C GLN A 584 37.87 0.72 -11.16
N SER A 585 38.64 1.42 -10.32
CA SER A 585 40.10 1.27 -10.19
C SER A 585 40.55 0.04 -9.40
N GLU A 586 39.65 -0.61 -8.68
CA GLU A 586 39.98 -1.75 -7.80
C GLU A 586 39.60 -3.08 -8.47
N PRO A 587 40.41 -4.13 -8.31
CA PRO A 587 40.06 -5.44 -8.84
C PRO A 587 38.83 -6.03 -8.12
N PRO A 588 38.07 -6.91 -8.78
CA PRO A 588 36.94 -7.58 -8.16
C PRO A 588 37.41 -8.50 -7.01
N VAL A 589 36.74 -8.41 -5.85
CA VAL A 589 37.02 -9.18 -4.63
C VAL A 589 36.09 -10.38 -4.54
N ASN A 590 36.57 -11.50 -4.02
CA ASN A 590 35.72 -12.68 -3.76
C ASN A 590 34.74 -12.37 -2.62
N PHE A 591 33.44 -12.59 -2.85
CA PHE A 591 32.40 -12.26 -1.88
C PHE A 591 31.71 -13.51 -1.34
N ILE A 592 31.05 -14.29 -2.21
CA ILE A 592 30.31 -15.49 -1.80
C ILE A 592 30.81 -16.69 -2.60
N GLN A 593 31.21 -17.75 -1.90
CA GLN A 593 31.51 -19.04 -2.52
C GLN A 593 30.22 -19.84 -2.68
N SER A 594 29.73 -20.00 -3.92
CA SER A 594 28.62 -20.92 -4.17
C SER A 594 29.10 -22.37 -4.24
N SER A 595 28.23 -23.30 -3.82
CA SER A 595 28.48 -24.73 -3.97
C SER A 595 28.38 -25.15 -5.45
N GLN A 596 29.03 -26.25 -5.82
CA GLN A 596 28.93 -26.79 -7.19
C GLN A 596 27.49 -27.19 -7.56
N PHE A 597 26.68 -27.57 -6.56
CA PHE A 597 25.28 -27.91 -6.73
C PHE A 597 24.39 -26.66 -6.88
N HIS A 598 24.84 -25.50 -6.38
CA HIS A 598 24.10 -24.24 -6.40
C HIS A 598 24.65 -23.24 -7.42
N GLN A 599 24.91 -23.67 -8.66
CA GLN A 599 25.39 -22.75 -9.70
C GLN A 599 24.39 -21.60 -9.90
N VAL A 600 24.86 -20.36 -9.73
CA VAL A 600 24.03 -19.15 -9.77
C VAL A 600 23.66 -18.78 -11.21
N THR A 601 22.39 -18.47 -11.40
CA THR A 601 21.76 -18.20 -12.70
C THR A 601 21.19 -16.79 -12.77
N SER A 602 20.53 -16.35 -11.70
CA SER A 602 19.96 -15.02 -11.53
C SER A 602 20.25 -14.47 -10.13
N CYS A 603 20.21 -13.14 -9.98
CA CYS A 603 20.43 -12.44 -8.72
C CYS A 603 19.44 -11.28 -8.58
N ALA A 604 19.02 -10.99 -7.35
CA ALA A 604 18.23 -9.80 -7.01
C ALA A 604 18.70 -9.20 -5.67
N TRP A 605 18.66 -7.87 -5.56
CA TRP A 605 19.14 -7.12 -4.40
C TRP A 605 18.03 -6.30 -3.77
N VAL A 606 17.97 -6.29 -2.43
CA VAL A 606 17.06 -5.45 -1.64
C VAL A 606 17.88 -4.42 -0.85
N PRO A 607 17.91 -3.14 -1.28
CA PRO A 607 18.69 -2.09 -0.64
C PRO A 607 18.40 -1.87 0.85
N ASP A 608 17.12 -1.87 1.23
CA ASP A 608 16.70 -1.45 2.58
C ASP A 608 17.09 -2.44 3.68
N SER A 609 16.99 -3.73 3.38
CA SER A 609 17.31 -4.82 4.32
C SER A 609 18.69 -5.43 4.06
N CYS A 610 19.44 -4.91 3.10
CA CYS A 610 20.74 -5.44 2.67
C CYS A 610 20.71 -6.95 2.32
N GLN A 611 19.59 -7.42 1.77
CA GLN A 611 19.40 -8.81 1.40
C GLN A 611 19.77 -9.06 -0.06
N LEU A 612 20.57 -10.10 -0.29
CA LEU A 612 20.92 -10.60 -1.62
C LEU A 612 20.24 -11.95 -1.85
N PHE A 613 19.54 -12.09 -2.97
CA PHE A 613 18.93 -13.34 -3.39
C PHE A 613 19.65 -13.88 -4.62
N THR A 614 19.99 -15.17 -4.61
CA THR A 614 20.56 -15.86 -5.77
C THR A 614 19.68 -17.03 -6.16
N GLY A 615 19.38 -17.13 -7.45
CA GLY A 615 18.65 -18.24 -8.03
C GLY A 615 19.62 -19.27 -8.60
N SER A 616 19.39 -20.55 -8.31
CA SER A 616 20.25 -21.63 -8.77
C SER A 616 19.67 -22.43 -9.94
N LYS A 617 20.57 -23.06 -10.71
CA LYS A 617 20.27 -24.07 -11.71
C LYS A 617 19.51 -25.29 -11.16
N CYS A 618 19.64 -25.61 -9.88
CA CYS A 618 18.91 -26.70 -9.25
C CYS A 618 17.49 -26.33 -8.77
N GLY A 619 17.06 -25.07 -8.93
CA GLY A 619 15.74 -24.60 -8.47
C GLY A 619 15.71 -24.08 -7.02
N VAL A 620 16.84 -24.07 -6.32
CA VAL A 620 16.95 -23.49 -4.97
C VAL A 620 17.26 -22.00 -5.06
N ILE A 621 16.56 -21.19 -4.26
CA ILE A 621 16.89 -19.78 -4.04
C ILE A 621 17.67 -19.68 -2.73
N THR A 622 18.77 -18.94 -2.73
CA THR A 622 19.52 -18.66 -1.50
C THR A 622 19.39 -17.18 -1.16
N ALA A 623 18.88 -16.89 0.04
CA ALA A 623 18.81 -15.56 0.61
C ALA A 623 20.02 -15.35 1.52
N TYR A 624 20.79 -14.30 1.28
CA TYR A 624 21.93 -13.88 2.08
C TYR A 624 21.57 -12.59 2.81
N MET A 625 21.66 -12.61 4.14
CA MET A 625 21.57 -11.42 4.97
C MET A 625 22.97 -10.81 5.08
N ASN A 626 23.12 -9.56 4.66
CA ASN A 626 24.40 -8.88 4.69
C ASN A 626 24.37 -7.68 5.62
N ARG A 627 25.51 -7.38 6.24
CA ARG A 627 25.68 -6.25 7.14
C ARG A 627 26.91 -5.43 6.75
N PHE A 628 26.84 -4.12 6.96
CA PHE A 628 27.98 -3.22 6.78
C PHE A 628 28.80 -3.16 8.07
N THR A 629 30.10 -3.28 7.95
CA THR A 629 31.02 -3.17 9.09
C THR A 629 31.18 -1.70 9.51
N CYS A 630 30.95 -1.43 10.80
CA CYS A 630 31.03 -0.06 11.35
C CYS A 630 32.43 0.58 11.24
N SER A 631 33.49 -0.23 11.08
CA SER A 631 34.89 0.23 10.99
C SER A 631 35.27 0.75 9.60
N THR A 632 34.63 0.23 8.55
CA THR A 632 34.90 0.52 7.14
C THR A 632 33.56 0.54 6.40
N PRO A 633 32.86 1.69 6.30
CA PRO A 633 31.51 1.79 5.72
C PRO A 633 31.44 1.49 4.21
N SER A 634 32.51 0.95 3.62
CA SER A 634 32.62 0.54 2.22
C SER A 634 32.62 -0.98 2.03
N GLU A 635 32.71 -1.76 3.10
CA GLU A 635 32.79 -3.22 3.07
C GLU A 635 31.47 -3.84 3.55
N ILE A 636 30.99 -4.82 2.79
CA ILE A 636 29.76 -5.58 3.04
C ILE A 636 30.15 -7.01 3.37
N ASP A 637 29.64 -7.54 4.47
CA ASP A 637 29.91 -8.90 4.94
C ASP A 637 28.62 -9.71 5.01
N MET A 638 28.70 -10.99 4.66
CA MET A 638 27.59 -11.94 4.78
C MET A 638 27.46 -12.40 6.23
N GLU A 639 26.31 -12.13 6.85
CA GLU A 639 26.04 -12.50 8.25
C GLU A 639 25.38 -13.89 8.35
N SER A 640 24.38 -14.16 7.49
CA SER A 640 23.66 -15.44 7.49
C SER A 640 23.11 -15.77 6.11
N GLN A 641 22.78 -17.05 5.91
CA GLN A 641 22.16 -17.55 4.67
C GLN A 641 20.98 -18.47 4.97
N MET A 642 19.98 -18.44 4.09
CA MET A 642 18.78 -19.28 4.15
C MET A 642 18.44 -19.81 2.75
N HIS A 643 17.99 -21.06 2.67
CA HIS A 643 17.57 -21.66 1.41
C HIS A 643 16.04 -21.72 1.32
N LEU A 644 15.50 -21.27 0.19
CA LEU A 644 14.08 -21.36 -0.14
C LEU A 644 13.90 -22.43 -1.21
N TYR A 645 13.00 -23.37 -0.92
CA TYR A 645 12.71 -24.53 -1.75
C TYR A 645 11.30 -24.39 -2.33
N GLY A 646 11.17 -24.50 -3.64
CA GLY A 646 9.87 -24.39 -4.32
C GLY A 646 9.90 -24.78 -5.79
N HIS A 647 11.00 -24.51 -6.51
CA HIS A 647 11.14 -24.89 -7.91
C HIS A 647 11.79 -26.25 -8.09
N THR A 648 11.45 -26.91 -9.20
CA THR A 648 11.98 -28.23 -9.59
C THR A 648 13.03 -28.14 -10.70
N ALA A 649 13.17 -26.97 -11.33
CA ALA A 649 14.16 -26.70 -12.37
C ALA A 649 14.84 -25.33 -12.19
N GLU A 650 15.79 -25.05 -13.08
CA GLU A 650 16.58 -23.81 -13.11
C GLU A 650 15.72 -22.54 -13.02
N ILE A 651 16.10 -21.64 -12.10
CA ILE A 651 15.47 -20.33 -11.93
C ILE A 651 15.95 -19.40 -13.03
N THR A 652 15.05 -18.94 -13.88
CA THR A 652 15.37 -18.09 -15.04
C THR A 652 15.55 -16.63 -14.66
N SER A 653 14.77 -16.13 -13.70
CA SER A 653 14.83 -14.75 -13.22
C SER A 653 14.29 -14.62 -11.80
N LEU A 654 14.78 -13.61 -11.10
CA LEU A 654 14.33 -13.17 -9.79
C LEU A 654 13.98 -11.69 -9.88
N LEU A 655 12.82 -11.31 -9.35
CA LEU A 655 12.35 -9.93 -9.31
C LEU A 655 11.94 -9.57 -7.89
N VAL A 656 12.32 -8.38 -7.44
CA VAL A 656 11.92 -7.83 -6.13
C VAL A 656 10.92 -6.72 -6.36
N CYS A 657 9.78 -6.78 -5.68
CA CYS A 657 8.82 -5.68 -5.58
C CYS A 657 8.82 -5.18 -4.14
N LYS A 658 9.61 -4.13 -3.90
CA LYS A 658 9.81 -3.54 -2.56
C LYS A 658 8.51 -2.99 -1.94
N PRO A 659 7.67 -2.21 -2.64
CA PRO A 659 6.48 -1.62 -2.04
C PRO A 659 5.51 -2.65 -1.45
N TYR A 660 5.43 -3.83 -2.06
CA TYR A 660 4.59 -4.94 -1.62
C TYR A 660 5.34 -5.96 -0.74
N SER A 661 6.63 -5.75 -0.47
CA SER A 661 7.49 -6.67 0.29
C SER A 661 7.47 -8.11 -0.24
N ILE A 662 7.45 -8.27 -1.57
CA ILE A 662 7.44 -9.59 -2.22
C ILE A 662 8.64 -9.78 -3.14
N MET A 663 9.07 -11.03 -3.27
CA MET A 663 9.99 -11.48 -4.31
C MET A 663 9.27 -12.48 -5.21
N ILE A 664 9.51 -12.39 -6.51
CA ILE A 664 8.94 -13.25 -7.52
C ILE A 664 10.07 -14.05 -8.16
N SER A 665 9.93 -15.37 -8.19
CA SER A 665 10.87 -16.26 -8.86
C SER A 665 10.16 -17.00 -9.99
N VAL A 666 10.85 -17.11 -11.12
CA VAL A 666 10.37 -17.84 -12.30
C VAL A 666 11.35 -18.92 -12.67
N SER A 667 10.84 -20.07 -13.10
CA SER A 667 11.65 -21.25 -13.41
C SER A 667 11.31 -21.87 -14.76
N LYS A 668 12.26 -22.65 -15.29
CA LYS A 668 12.07 -23.50 -16.48
C LYS A 668 11.01 -24.60 -16.29
N ASP A 669 10.61 -24.89 -15.07
CA ASP A 669 9.50 -25.81 -14.79
C ASP A 669 8.11 -25.24 -15.14
N GLY A 670 8.05 -23.96 -15.55
CA GLY A 670 6.80 -23.28 -15.89
C GLY A 670 6.05 -22.72 -14.67
N THR A 671 6.67 -22.76 -13.48
CA THR A 671 6.10 -22.16 -12.28
C THR A 671 6.66 -20.76 -12.05
N CYS A 672 5.79 -19.89 -11.53
CA CYS A 672 6.15 -18.58 -11.00
C CYS A 672 5.69 -18.55 -9.54
N ILE A 673 6.59 -18.25 -8.61
CA ILE A 673 6.32 -18.30 -7.17
C ILE A 673 6.53 -16.91 -6.57
N ILE A 674 5.58 -16.51 -5.71
CA ILE A 674 5.62 -15.29 -4.90
C ILE A 674 6.10 -15.69 -3.49
N TRP A 675 7.11 -14.97 -3.01
CA TRP A 675 7.74 -15.14 -1.70
C TRP A 675 7.57 -13.86 -0.88
N ASP A 676 7.39 -14.01 0.42
CA ASP A 676 7.37 -12.90 1.37
C ASP A 676 8.82 -12.51 1.72
N LEU A 677 9.22 -11.25 1.48
CA LEU A 677 10.57 -10.76 1.75
C LEU A 677 10.87 -10.64 3.24
N ASN A 678 9.85 -10.53 4.09
CA ASN A 678 10.01 -10.32 5.52
C ASN A 678 10.12 -11.65 6.27
N ARG A 679 9.27 -12.63 5.92
CA ARG A 679 9.22 -13.97 6.53
C ARG A 679 10.09 -14.99 5.78
N LEU A 680 10.59 -14.65 4.59
CA LEU A 680 11.35 -15.56 3.72
C LEU A 680 10.60 -16.89 3.51
N CYS A 681 9.30 -16.79 3.21
CA CYS A 681 8.42 -17.96 3.10
C CYS A 681 7.65 -17.95 1.78
N TYR A 682 7.25 -19.14 1.34
CA TYR A 682 6.35 -19.32 0.20
C TYR A 682 5.00 -18.66 0.50
N VAL A 683 4.51 -17.81 -0.41
CA VAL A 683 3.18 -17.21 -0.32
C VAL A 683 2.23 -17.95 -1.25
N GLN A 684 2.52 -17.92 -2.55
CA GLN A 684 1.61 -18.42 -3.57
C GLN A 684 2.37 -18.75 -4.87
N SER A 685 1.82 -19.63 -5.71
CA SER A 685 2.30 -19.90 -7.07
C SER A 685 1.27 -19.45 -8.11
N LEU A 686 1.77 -18.82 -9.18
CA LEU A 686 0.98 -18.46 -10.36
C LEU A 686 0.97 -19.66 -11.30
N ALA A 687 -0.13 -20.40 -11.28
CA ALA A 687 -0.27 -21.65 -12.03
C ALA A 687 -0.90 -21.43 -13.41
N GLY A 688 -0.51 -22.25 -14.39
CA GLY A 688 -1.19 -22.34 -15.68
C GLY A 688 -0.31 -22.05 -16.91
N HIS A 689 0.96 -21.72 -16.73
CA HIS A 689 1.91 -21.68 -17.83
C HIS A 689 2.18 -23.11 -18.33
N LYS A 690 2.16 -23.30 -19.65
CA LYS A 690 2.41 -24.60 -20.29
C LYS A 690 3.87 -24.77 -20.74
N SER A 691 4.66 -23.73 -20.57
CA SER A 691 6.02 -23.57 -21.06
C SER A 691 6.83 -22.75 -20.04
N PRO A 692 8.18 -22.78 -20.15
CA PRO A 692 9.05 -21.96 -19.32
C PRO A 692 8.65 -20.47 -19.36
N VAL A 693 8.63 -19.83 -18.18
CA VAL A 693 8.40 -18.39 -18.10
C VAL A 693 9.71 -17.68 -18.47
N THR A 694 9.66 -16.89 -19.54
CA THR A 694 10.83 -16.27 -20.18
C THR A 694 11.08 -14.85 -19.66
N ALA A 695 10.04 -14.11 -19.31
CA ALA A 695 10.14 -12.77 -18.73
C ALA A 695 9.07 -12.54 -17.65
N VAL A 696 9.44 -11.73 -16.66
CA VAL A 696 8.56 -11.33 -15.55
C VAL A 696 8.81 -9.87 -15.21
N SER A 697 7.75 -9.14 -14.90
CA SER A 697 7.81 -7.80 -14.33
C SER A 697 6.66 -7.63 -13.33
N ALA A 698 6.79 -6.67 -12.42
CA ALA A 698 5.80 -6.36 -11.41
C ALA A 698 5.62 -4.85 -11.34
N SER A 699 4.38 -4.41 -11.13
CA SER A 699 4.06 -3.01 -10.90
C SER A 699 4.44 -2.61 -9.47
N GLU A 700 5.27 -1.57 -9.33
CA GLU A 700 5.59 -1.00 -8.02
C GLU A 700 4.41 -0.26 -7.39
N THR A 701 3.41 0.14 -8.19
CA THR A 701 2.24 0.88 -7.73
C THR A 701 1.08 -0.02 -7.36
N THR A 702 0.70 -0.97 -8.22
CA THR A 702 -0.49 -1.83 -8.03
C THR A 702 -0.19 -3.23 -7.51
N GLY A 703 1.08 -3.66 -7.55
CA GLY A 703 1.47 -5.01 -7.17
C GLY A 703 1.09 -6.09 -8.19
N ASP A 704 0.48 -5.71 -9.32
CA ASP A 704 0.18 -6.64 -10.41
C ASP A 704 1.46 -7.19 -11.04
N ILE A 705 1.40 -8.44 -11.49
CA ILE A 705 2.53 -9.20 -12.01
C ILE A 705 2.26 -9.59 -13.47
N ALA A 706 3.14 -9.19 -14.37
CA ALA A 706 3.13 -9.61 -15.76
C ALA A 706 4.12 -10.75 -15.99
N THR A 707 3.64 -11.83 -16.58
CA THR A 707 4.45 -13.01 -16.93
C THR A 707 4.32 -13.33 -18.40
N VAL A 708 5.42 -13.72 -19.03
CA VAL A 708 5.49 -14.10 -20.44
C VAL A 708 5.98 -15.53 -20.55
N CYS A 709 5.30 -16.35 -21.33
CA CYS A 709 5.74 -17.70 -21.66
C CYS A 709 5.57 -17.99 -23.15
N ASP A 710 6.37 -18.91 -23.69
CA ASP A 710 6.29 -19.27 -25.11
C ASP A 710 4.98 -20.02 -25.40
N SER A 711 4.30 -19.67 -26.49
CA SER A 711 3.05 -20.34 -26.84
C SER A 711 3.31 -21.61 -27.65
N VAL A 712 2.51 -22.67 -27.42
CA VAL A 712 2.62 -23.95 -28.14
C VAL A 712 2.42 -23.77 -29.66
N GLY A 713 1.65 -22.76 -30.07
CA GLY A 713 1.38 -22.40 -31.47
C GLY A 713 2.39 -21.46 -32.12
N GLY A 714 3.50 -21.14 -31.44
CA GLY A 714 4.43 -20.07 -31.85
C GLY A 714 4.03 -18.71 -31.27
N GLY A 715 5.01 -17.82 -31.10
CA GLY A 715 4.82 -16.54 -30.41
C GLY A 715 4.85 -16.67 -28.88
N SER A 716 4.28 -15.70 -28.18
CA SER A 716 4.30 -15.63 -26.71
C SER A 716 2.92 -15.34 -26.13
N ASP A 717 2.64 -15.94 -24.97
CA ASP A 717 1.45 -15.66 -24.17
C ASP A 717 1.83 -14.70 -23.03
N LEU A 718 1.19 -13.53 -23.01
CA LEU A 718 1.27 -12.56 -21.92
C LEU A 718 0.11 -12.78 -20.96
N ARG A 719 0.43 -12.93 -19.67
CA ARG A 719 -0.57 -13.04 -18.60
C ARG A 719 -0.34 -11.98 -17.54
N LEU A 720 -1.43 -11.41 -17.07
CA LEU A 720 -1.45 -10.45 -15.98
C LEU A 720 -2.13 -11.07 -14.77
N TRP A 721 -1.46 -10.96 -13.63
CA TRP A 721 -1.88 -11.54 -12.36
C TRP A 721 -1.96 -10.46 -11.30
N THR A 722 -2.84 -10.63 -10.33
CA THR A 722 -2.80 -9.85 -9.09
C THR A 722 -1.72 -10.39 -8.16
N VAL A 723 -1.28 -9.60 -7.17
CA VAL A 723 -0.38 -10.06 -6.09
C VAL A 723 -0.95 -11.26 -5.32
N ASN A 724 -2.28 -11.39 -5.30
CA ASN A 724 -3.02 -12.47 -4.66
C ASN A 724 -3.12 -13.75 -5.52
N GLY A 725 -2.54 -13.73 -6.73
CA GLY A 725 -2.43 -14.88 -7.63
C GLY A 725 -3.63 -15.11 -8.54
N ASP A 726 -4.55 -14.14 -8.66
CA ASP A 726 -5.69 -14.25 -9.57
C ASP A 726 -5.31 -13.78 -10.98
N LEU A 727 -5.76 -14.51 -12.00
CA LEU A 727 -5.52 -14.12 -13.40
C LEU A 727 -6.47 -12.98 -13.78
N VAL A 728 -5.92 -11.80 -14.06
CA VAL A 728 -6.67 -10.63 -14.53
C VAL A 728 -6.99 -10.77 -16.03
N GLY A 729 -6.00 -11.18 -16.82
CA GLY A 729 -6.15 -11.27 -18.27
C GLY A 729 -5.06 -12.08 -18.94
N HIS A 730 -5.34 -12.54 -20.16
CA HIS A 730 -4.44 -13.30 -21.00
C HIS A 730 -4.52 -12.82 -22.46
N VAL A 731 -3.37 -12.56 -23.06
CA VAL A 731 -3.25 -12.15 -24.47
C VAL A 731 -2.19 -13.00 -25.16
N HIS A 732 -2.58 -13.62 -26.27
CA HIS A 732 -1.66 -14.31 -27.16
C HIS A 732 -1.08 -13.33 -28.19
N CYS A 733 0.24 -13.28 -28.28
CA CYS A 733 0.99 -12.50 -29.27
C CYS A 733 1.65 -13.43 -30.28
N ARG A 734 1.53 -13.09 -31.56
CA ARG A 734 2.15 -13.85 -32.65
C ARG A 734 3.67 -13.72 -32.64
N GLU A 735 4.16 -12.53 -32.30
CA GLU A 735 5.58 -12.25 -32.14
C GLU A 735 6.07 -12.69 -30.77
N ILE A 736 7.34 -13.09 -30.69
CA ILE A 736 7.98 -13.41 -29.41
C ILE A 736 8.19 -12.13 -28.60
N ILE A 737 7.74 -12.14 -27.35
CA ILE A 737 7.98 -11.07 -26.37
C ILE A 737 9.30 -11.40 -25.65
N CYS A 738 10.32 -10.56 -25.88
CA CYS A 738 11.67 -10.75 -25.34
C CYS A 738 11.87 -10.09 -23.97
N SER A 739 11.15 -9.00 -23.69
CA SER A 739 11.25 -8.26 -22.43
C SER A 739 9.94 -7.56 -22.10
N VAL A 740 9.71 -7.29 -20.81
CA VAL A 740 8.49 -6.67 -20.30
C VAL A 740 8.80 -5.72 -19.15
N ALA A 741 8.11 -4.56 -19.09
CA ALA A 741 8.18 -3.63 -17.96
C ALA A 741 6.86 -2.88 -17.78
N PHE A 742 6.55 -2.48 -16.55
CA PHE A 742 5.41 -1.62 -16.22
C PHE A 742 5.80 -0.14 -16.31
N SER A 743 4.84 0.71 -16.70
CA SER A 743 4.92 2.14 -16.41
C SER A 743 4.70 2.40 -14.92
N ASN A 744 5.37 3.41 -14.37
CA ASN A 744 5.39 3.68 -12.93
C ASN A 744 4.70 5.00 -12.55
N GLN A 745 3.58 5.35 -13.20
CA GLN A 745 2.83 6.54 -12.77
C GLN A 745 2.10 6.24 -11.46
N PRO A 746 2.01 7.21 -10.53
CA PRO A 746 1.38 7.00 -9.23
C PRO A 746 -0.05 6.45 -9.39
N GLU A 747 -0.37 5.46 -8.57
CA GLU A 747 -1.67 4.81 -8.60
C GLU A 747 -2.79 5.85 -8.41
N GLY A 748 -3.81 5.78 -9.26
CA GLY A 748 -4.99 6.60 -9.09
C GLY A 748 -4.99 7.96 -9.74
N ILE A 749 -3.83 8.44 -10.19
CA ILE A 749 -3.77 9.62 -11.06
C ILE A 749 -4.21 9.22 -12.48
N SER A 750 -3.95 7.97 -12.86
CA SER A 750 -4.12 7.54 -14.24
C SER A 750 -4.02 6.02 -14.45
N ILE A 751 -4.41 5.56 -15.65
CA ILE A 751 -4.22 4.17 -16.09
C ILE A 751 -2.79 3.96 -16.58
N ASN A 752 -2.10 2.96 -16.03
CA ASN A 752 -0.76 2.52 -16.43
C ASN A 752 -0.77 1.51 -17.60
N VAL A 753 0.41 1.22 -18.14
CA VAL A 753 0.61 0.23 -19.21
C VAL A 753 1.74 -0.76 -18.90
N ILE A 754 1.67 -1.90 -19.57
CA ILE A 754 2.72 -2.89 -19.70
C ILE A 754 3.36 -2.67 -21.08
N ALA A 755 4.66 -2.41 -21.11
CA ALA A 755 5.42 -2.36 -22.35
C ALA A 755 6.11 -3.70 -22.59
N GLY A 756 5.95 -4.26 -23.79
CA GLY A 756 6.64 -5.48 -24.23
C GLY A 756 7.49 -5.23 -25.45
N GLY A 757 8.74 -5.64 -25.37
CA GLY A 757 9.72 -5.55 -26.44
C GLY A 757 9.67 -6.82 -27.28
N LEU A 758 9.29 -6.69 -28.54
CA LEU A 758 9.10 -7.82 -29.45
C LEU A 758 10.39 -8.17 -30.20
N GLU A 759 10.43 -9.37 -30.76
CA GLU A 759 11.55 -9.86 -31.57
C GLU A 759 11.78 -9.06 -32.87
N ASN A 760 10.74 -8.40 -33.39
CA ASN A 760 10.79 -7.60 -34.61
C ASN A 760 11.26 -6.15 -34.39
N GLY A 761 11.61 -5.77 -33.15
CA GLY A 761 12.03 -4.41 -32.80
C GLY A 761 10.89 -3.43 -32.48
N VAL A 762 9.65 -3.90 -32.41
CA VAL A 762 8.49 -3.09 -32.00
C VAL A 762 8.30 -3.16 -30.49
N VAL A 763 7.94 -2.04 -29.87
CA VAL A 763 7.42 -2.02 -28.49
C VAL A 763 5.90 -1.95 -28.55
N ARG A 764 5.22 -2.93 -27.96
CA ARG A 764 3.76 -2.94 -27.85
C ARG A 764 3.35 -2.60 -26.41
N LEU A 765 2.35 -1.73 -26.27
CA LEU A 765 1.80 -1.32 -24.98
C LEU A 765 0.45 -1.99 -24.76
N TRP A 766 0.25 -2.61 -23.60
CA TRP A 766 -1.04 -3.11 -23.14
C TRP A 766 -1.47 -2.37 -21.88
N SER A 767 -2.76 -2.23 -21.71
CA SER A 767 -3.37 -1.64 -20.52
C SER A 767 -3.15 -2.53 -19.28
N THR A 768 -2.84 -1.95 -18.12
CA THR A 768 -2.67 -2.71 -16.86
C THR A 768 -3.98 -3.16 -16.21
N TRP A 769 -5.14 -2.69 -16.68
CA TRP A 769 -6.42 -3.05 -16.04
C TRP A 769 -7.13 -4.19 -16.77
N ASP A 770 -7.15 -4.20 -18.11
CA ASP A 770 -7.82 -5.21 -18.95
C ASP A 770 -6.92 -5.94 -19.95
N LEU A 771 -5.62 -5.61 -19.96
CA LEU A 771 -4.64 -6.19 -20.88
C LEU A 771 -4.94 -5.94 -22.38
N LYS A 772 -5.83 -4.99 -22.73
CA LYS A 772 -6.07 -4.65 -24.14
C LYS A 772 -4.87 -3.92 -24.76
N PRO A 773 -4.57 -4.14 -26.05
CA PRO A 773 -3.52 -3.40 -26.74
C PRO A 773 -3.89 -1.92 -26.85
N VAL A 774 -2.94 -1.05 -26.53
CA VAL A 774 -3.13 0.41 -26.44
C VAL A 774 -2.45 1.12 -27.60
N ARG A 775 -1.15 0.89 -27.79
CA ARG A 775 -0.33 1.53 -28.83
C ARG A 775 0.87 0.66 -29.19
N GLU A 776 1.35 0.78 -30.42
CA GLU A 776 2.63 0.24 -30.86
C GLU A 776 3.61 1.38 -31.14
N ILE A 777 4.86 1.23 -30.69
CA ILE A 777 5.94 2.17 -30.90
C ILE A 777 6.99 1.47 -31.78
N THR A 778 7.25 2.06 -32.94
CA THR A 778 8.12 1.48 -33.96
C THR A 778 9.29 2.39 -34.27
N PHE A 779 10.49 1.84 -34.43
CA PHE A 779 11.65 2.57 -34.94
C PHE A 779 12.06 2.05 -36.32
N SER A 780 11.82 2.84 -37.36
CA SER A 780 12.08 2.43 -38.75
C SER A 780 13.55 2.07 -39.04
N LYS A 781 14.50 2.54 -38.21
CA LYS A 781 15.94 2.28 -38.40
C LYS A 781 16.45 1.02 -37.70
N SER A 782 15.67 0.35 -36.85
CA SER A 782 16.07 -0.91 -36.20
C SER A 782 14.89 -1.88 -36.12
N ASN A 783 15.07 -3.08 -36.68
CA ASN A 783 14.10 -4.18 -36.65
C ASN A 783 14.61 -5.37 -35.83
N LYS A 784 15.47 -5.09 -34.83
CA LYS A 784 16.19 -6.10 -34.07
C LYS A 784 15.48 -6.44 -32.77
N PRO A 785 15.63 -7.67 -32.24
CA PRO A 785 14.97 -8.09 -30.99
C PRO A 785 15.32 -7.18 -29.80
N ILE A 786 14.29 -6.75 -29.06
CA ILE A 786 14.45 -5.92 -27.86
C ILE A 786 14.67 -6.82 -26.64
N VAL A 787 15.93 -6.98 -26.24
CA VAL A 787 16.35 -7.90 -25.17
C VAL A 787 16.00 -7.35 -23.78
N SER A 788 15.96 -6.03 -23.62
CA SER A 788 15.58 -5.40 -22.36
C SER A 788 14.91 -4.06 -22.63
N LEU A 789 13.94 -3.71 -21.79
CA LEU A 789 13.26 -2.43 -21.81
C LEU A 789 12.97 -1.96 -20.39
N THR A 790 12.96 -0.64 -20.16
CA THR A 790 12.58 -0.07 -18.87
C THR A 790 12.12 1.37 -19.02
N PHE A 791 11.15 1.79 -18.20
CA PHE A 791 10.77 3.20 -18.06
C PHE A 791 11.69 3.87 -17.05
N SER A 792 11.96 5.17 -17.22
CA SER A 792 12.53 5.98 -16.15
C SER A 792 11.56 6.07 -14.97
N CYS A 793 12.06 6.29 -13.75
CA CYS A 793 11.21 6.40 -12.56
C CYS A 793 10.18 7.54 -12.63
N ASP A 794 10.42 8.58 -13.44
CA ASP A 794 9.45 9.66 -13.71
C ASP A 794 8.45 9.31 -14.83
N GLY A 795 8.66 8.20 -15.55
CA GLY A 795 7.86 7.75 -16.69
C GLY A 795 8.03 8.59 -17.96
N HIS A 796 8.82 9.66 -17.94
CA HIS A 796 8.99 10.56 -19.09
C HIS A 796 9.86 9.99 -20.20
N HIS A 797 10.65 8.95 -19.91
CA HIS A 797 11.52 8.29 -20.86
C HIS A 797 11.32 6.78 -20.86
N LEU A 798 11.41 6.18 -22.05
CA LEU A 798 11.41 4.73 -22.24
C LEU A 798 12.72 4.35 -22.92
N TYR A 799 13.44 3.40 -22.33
CA TYR A 799 14.72 2.90 -22.85
C TYR A 799 14.54 1.47 -23.34
N THR A 800 15.11 1.18 -24.51
CA THR A 800 15.12 -0.15 -25.10
C THR A 800 16.54 -0.52 -25.51
N ALA A 801 16.97 -1.73 -25.20
CA ALA A 801 18.24 -2.30 -25.63
C ALA A 801 18.00 -3.49 -26.55
N ASN A 802 18.63 -3.48 -27.73
CA ASN A 802 18.52 -4.58 -28.68
C ASN A 802 19.65 -5.61 -28.51
N ASN A 803 19.54 -6.75 -29.21
CA ASN A 803 20.55 -7.82 -29.18
C ASN A 803 21.91 -7.44 -29.80
N GLU A 804 22.00 -6.31 -30.50
CA GLU A 804 23.25 -5.79 -31.09
C GLU A 804 23.92 -4.74 -30.19
N GLY A 805 23.37 -4.47 -28.99
CA GLY A 805 23.92 -3.48 -28.05
C GLY A 805 23.58 -2.03 -28.38
N MET A 806 22.61 -1.78 -29.27
CA MET A 806 22.06 -0.45 -29.50
C MET A 806 21.04 -0.12 -28.41
N VAL A 807 21.21 1.04 -27.80
CA VAL A 807 20.29 1.62 -26.82
C VAL A 807 19.55 2.77 -27.48
N ILE A 808 18.22 2.72 -27.39
CA ILE A 808 17.31 3.75 -27.92
C ILE A 808 16.55 4.32 -26.74
N SER A 809 16.50 5.65 -26.67
CA SER A 809 15.71 6.39 -25.69
C SER A 809 14.57 7.14 -26.40
N TRP A 810 13.37 6.99 -25.86
CA TRP A 810 12.15 7.63 -26.33
C TRP A 810 11.66 8.61 -25.28
N CYS A 811 11.09 9.74 -25.72
CA CYS A 811 10.44 10.72 -24.85
C CYS A 811 9.15 11.22 -25.51
N ARG A 812 8.30 11.87 -24.72
CA ARG A 812 7.08 12.51 -25.22
C ARG A 812 7.41 13.85 -25.87
N LYS A 813 6.70 14.19 -26.96
CA LYS A 813 6.97 15.40 -27.77
C LYS A 813 6.86 16.71 -26.96
N ASP A 814 5.97 16.77 -25.99
CA ASP A 814 5.75 17.89 -25.07
C ASP A 814 6.89 18.09 -24.06
N GLN A 815 7.68 17.05 -23.79
CA GLN A 815 8.77 17.05 -22.81
C GLN A 815 10.18 17.09 -23.44
N GLN A 816 10.27 17.45 -24.73
CA GLN A 816 11.55 17.53 -25.48
C GLN A 816 12.64 18.38 -24.83
N ARG A 817 12.25 19.37 -24.02
CA ARG A 817 13.17 20.31 -23.37
C ARG A 817 13.69 19.81 -22.02
N LEU A 818 13.17 18.69 -21.49
CA LEU A 818 13.70 18.10 -20.27
C LEU A 818 15.05 17.46 -20.52
N LYS A 819 15.93 17.58 -19.52
CA LYS A 819 17.25 16.94 -19.57
C LYS A 819 17.06 15.43 -19.58
N LEU A 820 17.74 14.76 -20.52
CA LEU A 820 17.72 13.31 -20.61
C LEU A 820 18.26 12.68 -19.31
N PRO A 821 17.64 11.59 -18.84
CA PRO A 821 18.20 10.83 -17.75
C PRO A 821 19.59 10.30 -18.12
N MET A 822 20.49 10.30 -17.14
CA MET A 822 21.86 9.86 -17.36
C MET A 822 21.88 8.35 -17.62
N PHE A 823 22.55 7.93 -18.70
CA PHE A 823 22.73 6.51 -19.02
C PHE A 823 24.15 6.06 -18.65
N TYR A 824 24.26 5.02 -17.83
CA TYR A 824 25.52 4.41 -17.43
C TYR A 824 25.60 2.98 -17.96
N SER A 825 26.67 2.66 -18.69
CA SER A 825 26.90 1.32 -19.23
C SER A 825 27.93 0.57 -18.39
N PHE A 826 27.52 -0.53 -17.76
CA PHE A 826 28.39 -1.45 -17.03
C PHE A 826 28.58 -2.74 -17.84
N LEU A 827 29.55 -2.68 -18.75
CA LEU A 827 29.90 -3.73 -19.69
C LEU A 827 30.98 -4.68 -19.14
N SER A 828 31.24 -5.81 -19.80
CA SER A 828 32.16 -6.83 -19.30
C SER A 828 33.59 -6.30 -19.08
N SER A 829 33.99 -5.30 -19.88
CA SER A 829 35.26 -4.58 -19.76
C SER A 829 35.45 -3.86 -18.42
N TYR A 830 34.36 -3.52 -17.71
CA TYR A 830 34.41 -2.94 -16.36
C TYR A 830 34.88 -3.94 -15.30
N ALA A 831 34.74 -5.25 -15.56
CA ALA A 831 35.21 -6.33 -14.67
C ALA A 831 36.61 -6.87 -15.05
N ALA A 832 37.12 -6.54 -16.25
CA ALA A 832 38.35 -7.10 -16.79
C ALA A 832 39.64 -6.29 -16.50
N GLY A 833 39.53 -5.17 -15.79
CA GLY A 833 40.66 -4.33 -15.36
C GLY A 833 40.17 -3.22 -14.45
#